data_AF-A0A3M2EUL8-F1
#
_entry.id   AF-A0A3M2EUL8-F1
#
_cell.length_a   1.000
_cell.length_b   1.000
_cell.length_c   1.000
_cell.angle_alpha   90.00
_cell.angle_beta   90.00
_cell.angle_gamma   90.00
#
_symmetry.space_group_name_H-M   'P 1'
#
loop_
_entity.id
_entity.type
_entity.pdbx_description
1 polymer ?
#
loop_
_entity_poly.entity_id
_entity_poly.type
_entity_poly.pdbx_seq_one_letter_code
_entity_poly.pdbx_strand_id
1 'polypeptide(L)'
;MTAPAPAAPATPRPVVLHYHLFKNAGTSLDAILKAHFGQAWVSREFDGPALQNFRAVGDWIAATPQAAAFSSHTAMGPVPRIPGVRVHSVLFLRHPLDRIRSAYAFERRQDADSFGARLAKTTDLEGYVRTRLDTPQDRFCENFHAFRLAAFHRDPDLGEFDRARLGLEKLTVAGLVEHFDASVALLAAKIAADFPGFTPGSAHANRGEGAGQPLAERLAAMRAQLSAETWALLMQRNADDLALWEMAAARLRREAAEAGTPLPLPDESRRPPRRRGRPQLVLGIARNHDVAACLFDGQDFAVLAEAERVTGEKHATGPAHLGPALAAALAEIGAEPGDVEAVALAETDKERGDRIAGLHMHRPGMAPLAPLGPRDRLAAMPFALSGLAGIRADVPAFLVCHHLAHAAGAVFQSGFASATVIVADGYGSCCGTAAYRYDGSFLRLEDLTDSTLLGWRHLAFGAMAREIDKDRTHVLDLSGKIMRLNAYGTPRAAWVEALTERFFDGDFDAYRRAWRLWNGAGLALPLGVGPDAPELAANRDSHSVDDPVFRDLVASMQEAFARRIAALAAAAVERTGIPRLVLAGGCALNVLANARLIDRFGAENVYVQPTAGDSGLGIGAAALAAAHLSGSPLHRFPGDAPARRSPFRGLSASPPPDPLPAAIAAIAMPEDDPATPRELARRLADGAVLGLIRGRGEIGPRALGARSILAGGRGAEMRARLNERVKMREWWRPFAPVLRAPDVARFFAGTPGPAAEAMLTVLTVRPEWREALASACHEDGTARVQVIPARAANPLLWDILEAHGAITGVPVLINTSFNRGGRPILNGFAEAAAMLAETGLDGFWQAGRLFLRGDGA
;
A
#
# COMPACT_ATOMS: atom_id res chain seq x y z
N MET A 1 -56.49 29.64 -10.55
CA MET A 1 -55.47 30.67 -10.78
C MET A 1 -54.25 30.28 -9.97
N THR A 2 -53.22 29.81 -10.69
CA THR A 2 -51.94 29.34 -10.14
C THR A 2 -51.14 30.51 -9.58
N ALA A 3 -50.58 30.33 -8.39
CA ALA A 3 -49.71 31.30 -7.73
C ALA A 3 -48.48 31.62 -8.61
N PRO A 4 -47.99 32.87 -8.64
CA PRO A 4 -46.84 33.23 -9.44
C PRO A 4 -45.58 32.53 -8.92
N ALA A 5 -44.74 32.08 -9.85
CA ALA A 5 -43.45 31.48 -9.55
C ALA A 5 -42.56 32.47 -8.75
N PRO A 6 -41.79 31.99 -7.76
CA PRO A 6 -40.90 32.84 -6.98
C PRO A 6 -39.83 33.48 -7.88
N ALA A 7 -39.59 34.77 -7.68
CA ALA A 7 -38.57 35.54 -8.37
C ALA A 7 -37.18 34.89 -8.22
N ALA A 8 -36.37 34.97 -9.28
CA ALA A 8 -34.99 34.48 -9.28
C ALA A 8 -34.20 35.05 -8.08
N PRO A 9 -33.41 34.24 -7.36
CA PRO A 9 -32.67 34.72 -6.20
C PRO A 9 -31.66 35.79 -6.62
N ALA A 10 -31.68 36.93 -5.92
CA ALA A 10 -30.69 37.99 -6.11
C ALA A 10 -29.27 37.44 -5.99
N THR A 11 -28.38 37.84 -6.90
CA THR A 11 -26.97 37.43 -6.88
C THR A 11 -26.33 37.87 -5.55
N PRO A 12 -25.70 36.97 -4.78
CA PRO A 12 -25.16 37.29 -3.48
C PRO A 12 -23.99 38.28 -3.60
N ARG A 13 -23.91 39.27 -2.70
CA ARG A 13 -22.83 40.26 -2.62
C ARG A 13 -21.49 39.56 -2.32
N PRO A 14 -20.49 39.61 -3.20
CA PRO A 14 -19.19 39.01 -2.92
C PRO A 14 -18.35 39.92 -2.02
N VAL A 15 -17.61 39.34 -1.08
CA VAL A 15 -16.62 40.04 -0.25
C VAL A 15 -15.36 39.19 -0.04
N VAL A 16 -14.21 39.83 0.10
CA VAL A 16 -12.96 39.17 0.53
C VAL A 16 -12.77 39.38 2.03
N LEU A 17 -12.53 38.31 2.80
CA LEU A 17 -12.24 38.37 4.23
C LEU A 17 -10.85 37.81 4.51
N HIS A 18 -9.93 38.69 4.87
CA HIS A 18 -8.55 38.37 5.19
C HIS A 18 -8.33 38.26 6.71
N TYR A 19 -8.00 37.06 7.15
CA TYR A 19 -7.63 36.76 8.54
C TYR A 19 -6.11 36.83 8.68
N HIS A 20 -5.60 37.63 9.62
CA HIS A 20 -4.16 37.61 9.89
C HIS A 20 -3.81 36.53 10.91
N LEU A 21 -2.60 36.02 10.73
CA LEU A 21 -1.83 35.34 11.75
C LEU A 21 -0.55 36.13 12.02
N PHE A 22 -0.18 36.21 13.29
CA PHE A 22 1.00 36.96 13.69
C PHE A 22 2.24 36.46 12.94
N LYS A 23 2.88 37.38 12.20
CA LYS A 23 4.07 37.14 11.36
C LYS A 23 3.88 36.20 10.16
N ASN A 24 2.68 36.16 9.58
CA ASN A 24 2.42 35.41 8.35
C ASN A 24 2.08 36.30 7.14
N ALA A 25 2.82 37.41 6.94
CA ALA A 25 2.68 38.31 5.78
C ALA A 25 1.32 39.01 5.60
N GLY A 26 0.49 39.10 6.64
CA GLY A 26 -0.83 39.74 6.55
C GLY A 26 -0.77 41.20 6.09
N THR A 27 0.19 41.99 6.58
CA THR A 27 0.38 43.38 6.14
C THR A 27 0.69 43.52 4.64
N SER A 28 1.37 42.54 4.04
CA SER A 28 1.68 42.54 2.61
C SER A 28 0.41 42.33 1.78
N LEU A 29 -0.47 41.41 2.19
CA LEU A 29 -1.76 41.22 1.53
C LEU A 29 -2.70 42.41 1.75
N ASP A 30 -2.72 43.02 2.94
CA ASP A 30 -3.49 44.24 3.19
C ASP A 30 -3.10 45.36 2.23
N ALA A 31 -1.82 45.52 1.91
CA ALA A 31 -1.36 46.52 0.94
C ALA A 31 -1.93 46.25 -0.46
N ILE A 32 -2.00 44.98 -0.89
CA ILE A 32 -2.57 44.58 -2.18
C ILE A 32 -4.08 44.81 -2.21
N LEU A 33 -4.79 44.38 -1.16
CA LEU A 33 -6.23 44.57 -1.05
C LEU A 33 -6.59 46.07 -1.00
N LYS A 34 -5.86 46.87 -0.22
CA LYS A 34 -6.08 48.32 -0.13
C LYS A 34 -5.78 49.03 -1.45
N ALA A 35 -4.73 48.63 -2.16
CA ALA A 35 -4.40 49.20 -3.48
C ALA A 35 -5.50 48.91 -4.52
N HIS A 36 -6.12 47.73 -4.48
CA HIS A 36 -7.17 47.35 -5.42
C HIS A 36 -8.55 47.91 -5.03
N PHE A 37 -8.98 47.73 -3.78
CA PHE A 37 -10.34 48.05 -3.33
C PHE A 37 -10.49 49.50 -2.82
N GLY A 38 -9.40 50.24 -2.58
CA GLY A 38 -9.44 51.63 -2.17
C GLY A 38 -10.27 51.84 -0.89
N GLN A 39 -11.29 52.71 -0.97
CA GLN A 39 -12.19 53.01 0.16
C GLN A 39 -13.14 51.84 0.51
N ALA A 40 -13.26 50.83 -0.36
CA ALA A 40 -14.03 49.62 -0.09
C ALA A 40 -13.23 48.54 0.68
N TRP A 41 -11.96 48.80 0.98
CA TRP A 41 -11.17 48.00 1.93
C TRP A 41 -11.30 48.59 3.34
N VAL A 42 -11.67 47.76 4.31
CA VAL A 42 -11.84 48.15 5.71
C VAL A 42 -11.14 47.18 6.66
N SER A 43 -10.65 47.69 7.79
CA SER A 43 -10.04 46.88 8.84
C SER A 43 -10.63 47.16 10.20
N ARG A 44 -10.76 46.12 11.04
CA ARG A 44 -11.27 46.24 12.41
C ARG A 44 -10.66 45.16 13.31
N GLU A 45 -10.44 45.51 14.57
CA GLU A 45 -10.05 44.55 15.61
C GLU A 45 -11.23 44.25 16.55
N PHE A 46 -11.21 43.04 17.12
CA PHE A 46 -12.27 42.43 17.88
C PHE A 46 -11.69 41.85 19.18
N ASP A 47 -12.19 42.38 20.30
CA ASP A 47 -11.87 41.86 21.62
C ASP A 47 -12.88 40.78 22.05
N GLY A 48 -12.44 39.86 22.91
CA GLY A 48 -13.31 38.88 23.57
C GLY A 48 -13.23 37.44 23.06
N PRO A 49 -13.98 36.51 23.68
CA PRO A 49 -13.89 35.07 23.42
C PRO A 49 -14.27 34.68 21.97
N ALA A 50 -13.74 33.54 21.51
CA ALA A 50 -13.89 33.05 20.14
C ALA A 50 -15.30 33.07 19.55
N LEU A 51 -16.32 32.75 20.36
CA LEU A 51 -17.72 32.72 19.90
C LEU A 51 -18.29 34.12 19.67
N GLN A 52 -17.95 35.08 20.52
CA GLN A 52 -18.38 36.47 20.37
C GLN A 52 -17.63 37.14 19.21
N ASN A 53 -16.34 36.86 19.09
CA ASN A 53 -15.49 37.36 18.02
C ASN A 53 -16.02 37.00 16.61
N PHE A 54 -16.29 35.71 16.35
CA PHE A 54 -16.81 35.28 15.04
C PHE A 54 -18.17 35.93 14.68
N ARG A 55 -19.08 36.09 15.65
CA ARG A 55 -20.38 36.74 15.42
C ARG A 55 -20.18 38.22 15.08
N ALA A 56 -19.33 38.91 15.83
CA ALA A 56 -19.01 40.30 15.59
C ALA A 56 -18.38 40.55 14.19
N VAL A 57 -17.59 39.59 13.67
CA VAL A 57 -17.06 39.66 12.30
C VAL A 57 -18.21 39.58 11.28
N GLY A 58 -19.18 38.69 11.49
CA GLY A 58 -20.37 38.59 10.65
C GLY A 58 -21.21 39.88 10.66
N ASP A 59 -21.48 40.41 11.86
CA ASP A 59 -22.23 41.66 12.06
C ASP A 59 -21.52 42.85 11.43
N TRP A 60 -20.19 42.91 11.52
CA TRP A 60 -19.39 43.96 10.89
C TRP A 60 -19.50 43.93 9.35
N ILE A 61 -19.44 42.74 8.74
CA ILE A 61 -19.59 42.59 7.29
C ILE A 61 -21.01 42.96 6.85
N ALA A 62 -22.03 42.60 7.63
CA ALA A 62 -23.43 42.94 7.37
C ALA A 62 -23.70 44.45 7.50
N ALA A 63 -23.12 45.10 8.52
CA ALA A 63 -23.29 46.53 8.78
C ALA A 63 -22.46 47.44 7.86
N THR A 64 -21.59 46.88 7.01
CA THR A 64 -20.72 47.63 6.09
C THR A 64 -20.98 47.23 4.63
N PRO A 65 -22.18 47.53 4.07
CA PRO A 65 -22.57 47.07 2.74
C PRO A 65 -21.71 47.64 1.60
N GLN A 66 -21.09 48.81 1.81
CA GLN A 66 -20.22 49.51 0.86
C GLN A 66 -18.80 48.91 0.74
N ALA A 67 -18.40 48.04 1.67
CA ALA A 67 -17.08 47.41 1.65
C ALA A 67 -17.09 46.11 0.84
N ALA A 68 -15.97 45.86 0.15
CA ALA A 68 -15.73 44.67 -0.67
C ALA A 68 -14.59 43.81 -0.13
N ALA A 69 -13.69 44.38 0.67
CA ALA A 69 -12.59 43.65 1.31
C ALA A 69 -12.45 44.02 2.79
N PHE A 70 -12.30 43.01 3.63
CA PHE A 70 -12.26 43.10 5.08
C PHE A 70 -10.95 42.48 5.58
N SER A 71 -10.26 43.13 6.51
CA SER A 71 -9.01 42.61 7.09
C SER A 71 -8.97 42.80 8.61
N SER A 72 -8.47 41.80 9.34
CA SER A 72 -8.43 41.85 10.81
C SER A 72 -7.33 40.97 11.40
N HIS A 73 -6.63 41.48 12.42
CA HIS A 73 -5.60 40.72 13.15
C HIS A 73 -6.16 39.77 14.21
N THR A 74 -7.32 40.11 14.72
CA THR A 74 -7.97 39.46 15.86
C THR A 74 -9.19 38.63 15.45
N ALA A 75 -9.66 38.75 14.20
CA ALA A 75 -10.73 37.89 13.69
C ALA A 75 -10.37 36.41 13.83
N MET A 76 -11.35 35.62 14.26
CA MET A 76 -11.24 34.16 14.41
C MET A 76 -12.31 33.45 13.61
N GLY A 77 -12.03 32.20 13.24
CA GLY A 77 -13.00 31.35 12.57
C GLY A 77 -14.22 31.03 13.45
N PRO A 78 -15.28 30.47 12.87
CA PRO A 78 -15.40 30.03 11.48
C PRO A 78 -15.62 31.18 10.49
N VAL A 79 -15.56 30.87 9.20
CA VAL A 79 -15.95 31.80 8.14
C VAL A 79 -17.44 32.16 8.32
N PRO A 80 -17.80 33.46 8.41
CA PRO A 80 -19.18 33.87 8.66
C PRO A 80 -20.11 33.51 7.50
N ARG A 81 -21.27 32.94 7.84
CA ARG A 81 -22.38 32.72 6.90
C ARG A 81 -23.37 33.87 7.07
N ILE A 82 -23.45 34.72 6.07
CA ILE A 82 -24.29 35.93 6.09
C ILE A 82 -25.30 35.80 4.93
N PRO A 83 -26.62 35.87 5.19
CA PRO A 83 -27.63 35.79 4.14
C PRO A 83 -27.37 36.82 3.03
N GLY A 84 -27.38 36.37 1.77
CA GLY A 84 -27.16 37.23 0.60
C GLY A 84 -25.71 37.71 0.40
N VAL A 85 -24.74 37.20 1.15
CA VAL A 85 -23.32 37.55 1.00
C VAL A 85 -22.48 36.29 0.75
N ARG A 86 -21.59 36.34 -0.23
CA ARG A 86 -20.59 35.31 -0.52
C ARG A 86 -19.24 35.76 0.02
N VAL A 87 -18.67 35.01 0.96
CA VAL A 87 -17.39 35.36 1.61
C VAL A 87 -16.25 34.53 1.01
N HIS A 88 -15.28 35.22 0.40
CA HIS A 88 -13.99 34.67 -0.03
C HIS A 88 -12.96 34.84 1.09
N SER A 89 -12.70 33.77 1.83
CA SER A 89 -11.82 33.80 3.01
C SER A 89 -10.37 33.49 2.65
N VAL A 90 -9.44 34.34 3.08
CA VAL A 90 -8.01 34.16 2.86
C VAL A 90 -7.23 34.27 4.16
N LEU A 91 -6.27 33.37 4.34
CA LEU A 91 -5.35 33.34 5.47
C LEU A 91 -4.00 32.83 4.99
N PHE A 92 -2.91 33.44 5.47
CA PHE A 92 -1.55 33.02 5.14
C PHE A 92 -0.91 32.25 6.31
N LEU A 93 -0.21 31.16 5.98
CA LEU A 93 0.67 30.44 6.88
C LEU A 93 2.13 30.71 6.50
N ARG A 94 3.01 30.75 7.49
CA ARG A 94 4.47 30.71 7.31
C ARG A 94 4.97 29.38 7.85
N HIS A 95 6.16 28.94 7.48
CA HIS A 95 6.80 27.81 8.14
C HIS A 95 6.87 28.08 9.66
N PRO A 96 6.36 27.18 10.53
CA PRO A 96 6.16 27.47 11.96
C PRO A 96 7.42 27.96 12.68
N LEU A 97 8.56 27.36 12.38
CA LEU A 97 9.84 27.75 12.99
C LEU A 97 10.37 29.07 12.48
N ASP A 98 10.21 29.33 11.17
CA ASP A 98 10.63 30.61 10.59
C ASP A 98 9.70 31.74 11.05
N ARG A 99 8.43 31.43 11.35
CA ARG A 99 7.51 32.33 12.05
C ARG A 99 8.03 32.67 13.43
N ILE A 100 8.40 31.69 14.26
CA ILE A 100 8.92 31.92 15.61
C ILE A 100 10.18 32.80 15.56
N ARG A 101 11.12 32.47 14.67
CA ARG A 101 12.33 33.27 14.47
C ARG A 101 12.02 34.71 14.02
N SER A 102 11.08 34.87 13.09
CA SER A 102 10.65 36.19 12.64
C SER A 102 9.88 36.97 13.69
N ALA A 103 9.16 36.28 14.60
CA ALA A 103 8.47 36.88 15.72
C ALA A 103 9.47 37.41 16.75
N TYR A 104 10.45 36.59 17.14
CA TYR A 104 11.57 37.00 17.99
C TYR A 104 12.28 38.25 17.44
N ALA A 105 12.69 38.20 16.16
CA ALA A 105 13.40 39.30 15.51
C ALA A 105 12.57 40.60 15.43
N PHE A 106 11.25 40.50 15.39
CA PHE A 106 10.36 41.65 15.41
C PHE A 106 10.11 42.19 16.81
N GLU A 107 9.77 41.32 17.77
CA GLU A 107 9.51 41.72 19.16
C GLU A 107 10.74 42.39 19.78
N ARG A 108 11.95 41.94 19.41
CA ARG A 108 13.21 42.57 19.83
C ARG A 108 13.38 44.02 19.33
N ARG A 109 12.86 44.32 18.12
CA ARG A 109 12.93 45.64 17.48
C ARG A 109 11.74 46.55 17.81
N GLN A 110 10.66 45.99 18.35
CA GLN A 110 9.44 46.73 18.60
C GLN A 110 9.59 47.67 19.80
N ASP A 111 9.11 48.90 19.66
CA ASP A 111 8.98 49.86 20.76
C ASP A 111 7.67 49.63 21.53
N ALA A 112 7.52 48.43 22.09
CA ALA A 112 6.40 48.04 22.92
C ALA A 112 6.90 47.40 24.22
N ASP A 113 6.10 47.54 25.28
CA ASP A 113 6.38 46.95 26.60
C ASP A 113 5.52 45.70 26.85
N SER A 114 5.37 44.85 25.83
CA SER A 114 4.69 43.56 25.96
C SER A 114 5.62 42.51 26.58
N PHE A 115 5.05 41.44 27.16
CA PHE A 115 5.83 40.30 27.66
C PHE A 115 6.81 39.77 26.60
N GLY A 116 6.34 39.59 25.37
CA GLY A 116 7.17 39.15 24.24
C GLY A 116 8.30 40.11 23.90
N ALA A 117 8.02 41.42 23.85
CA ALA A 117 9.04 42.44 23.54
C ALA A 117 10.10 42.53 24.64
N ARG A 118 9.71 42.48 25.92
CA ARG A 118 10.67 42.42 27.04
C ARG A 118 11.53 41.17 26.95
N LEU A 119 10.90 40.01 26.80
CA LEU A 119 11.60 38.72 26.71
C LEU A 119 12.58 38.70 25.53
N ALA A 120 12.14 39.13 24.35
CA ALA A 120 12.97 39.16 23.14
C ALA A 120 14.14 40.14 23.24
N LYS A 121 14.06 41.19 24.08
CA LYS A 121 15.15 42.15 24.32
C LYS A 121 16.14 41.66 25.38
N THR A 122 15.66 40.92 26.39
CA THR A 122 16.48 40.46 27.53
C THR A 122 17.09 39.07 27.33
N THR A 123 16.65 38.31 26.33
CA THR A 123 17.16 36.95 26.04
C THR A 123 17.67 36.79 24.62
N ASP A 124 18.49 35.77 24.38
CA ASP A 124 18.81 35.26 23.04
C ASP A 124 17.65 34.40 22.50
N LEU A 125 17.79 33.83 21.30
CA LEU A 125 16.73 33.03 20.70
C LEU A 125 16.42 31.77 21.51
N GLU A 126 17.44 31.14 22.12
CA GLU A 126 17.26 29.96 22.96
C GLU A 126 16.47 30.29 24.23
N GLY A 127 16.87 31.34 24.96
CA GLY A 127 16.14 31.81 26.13
C GLY A 127 14.70 32.21 25.79
N TYR A 128 14.49 32.92 24.68
CA TYR A 128 13.15 33.29 24.22
C TYR A 128 12.27 32.06 23.95
N VAL A 129 12.79 31.07 23.22
CA VAL A 129 12.05 29.84 22.89
C VAL A 129 11.74 29.04 24.15
N ARG A 130 12.73 28.78 25.02
CA ARG A 130 12.54 28.02 26.26
C ARG A 130 11.51 28.69 27.17
N THR A 131 11.67 29.98 27.45
CA THR A 131 10.73 30.70 28.33
C THR A 131 9.31 30.69 27.79
N ARG A 132 9.10 30.85 26.47
CA ARG A 132 7.77 30.75 25.86
C ARG A 132 7.19 29.35 25.96
N LEU A 133 7.98 28.30 25.70
CA LEU A 133 7.53 26.90 25.80
C LEU A 133 7.24 26.45 27.24
N ASP A 134 7.95 27.02 28.22
CA ASP A 134 7.76 26.73 29.64
C ASP A 134 6.63 27.56 30.27
N THR A 135 6.18 28.63 29.60
CA THR A 135 5.07 29.48 30.08
C THR A 135 3.74 28.76 29.81
N PRO A 136 2.97 28.39 30.85
CA PRO A 136 1.71 27.70 30.65
C PRO A 136 0.75 28.51 29.79
N GLN A 137 0.07 27.83 28.85
CA GLN A 137 -0.92 28.41 27.93
C GLN A 137 -0.35 29.38 26.87
N ASP A 138 0.97 29.63 26.83
CA ASP A 138 1.58 30.41 25.76
C ASP A 138 1.76 29.56 24.49
N ARG A 139 0.87 29.77 23.51
CA ARG A 139 0.92 29.08 22.20
C ARG A 139 1.84 29.75 21.19
N PHE A 140 2.60 30.78 21.57
CA PHE A 140 3.35 31.58 20.61
C PHE A 140 4.55 30.84 20.01
N CYS A 141 5.08 29.83 20.72
CA CYS A 141 6.10 28.91 20.24
C CYS A 141 5.62 27.45 20.18
N GLU A 142 4.32 27.18 20.34
CA GLU A 142 3.73 25.83 20.38
C GLU A 142 2.44 25.78 19.56
N ASN A 143 2.44 25.02 18.47
CA ASN A 143 1.26 24.69 17.65
C ASN A 143 0.32 25.89 17.38
N PHE A 144 0.91 27.04 17.02
CA PHE A 144 0.20 28.30 16.86
C PHE A 144 -0.80 28.28 15.71
N HIS A 145 -0.41 27.71 14.56
CA HIS A 145 -1.31 27.56 13.42
C HIS A 145 -2.43 26.59 13.72
N ALA A 146 -2.14 25.46 14.38
CA ALA A 146 -3.14 24.47 14.77
C ALA A 146 -4.22 25.10 15.66
N PHE A 147 -3.80 25.79 16.72
CA PHE A 147 -4.71 26.52 17.60
C PHE A 147 -5.62 27.50 16.82
N ARG A 148 -5.03 28.29 15.91
CA ARG A 148 -5.76 29.32 15.16
C ARG A 148 -6.70 28.73 14.10
N LEU A 149 -6.27 27.70 13.39
CA LEU A 149 -7.08 27.02 12.37
C LEU A 149 -8.19 26.18 12.99
N ALA A 150 -7.99 25.61 14.19
CA ALA A 150 -9.01 24.82 14.87
C ALA A 150 -10.29 25.63 15.16
N ALA A 151 -10.20 26.96 15.29
CA ALA A 151 -11.36 27.83 15.46
C ALA A 151 -12.34 27.79 14.26
N PHE A 152 -11.89 27.36 13.08
CA PHE A 152 -12.71 27.29 11.86
C PHE A 152 -13.58 26.03 11.78
N HIS A 153 -13.31 25.01 12.59
CA HIS A 153 -14.11 23.80 12.68
C HIS A 153 -14.36 23.42 14.14
N ARG A 154 -15.59 23.61 14.62
CA ARG A 154 -15.94 23.53 16.05
C ARG A 154 -16.75 22.27 16.37
N ASP A 155 -16.19 21.13 16.06
CA ASP A 155 -16.73 19.83 16.49
C ASP A 155 -16.06 19.44 17.81
N PRO A 156 -16.80 19.32 18.92
CA PRO A 156 -16.23 18.98 20.22
C PRO A 156 -15.66 17.55 20.28
N ASP A 157 -16.06 16.66 19.38
CA ASP A 157 -15.62 15.27 19.35
C ASP A 157 -14.27 15.08 18.63
N LEU A 158 -13.78 16.13 17.97
CA LEU A 158 -12.51 16.12 17.23
C LEU A 158 -11.37 16.79 18.00
N GLY A 159 -10.17 16.23 17.90
CA GLY A 159 -8.93 16.82 18.44
C GLY A 159 -8.56 18.16 17.77
N GLU A 160 -7.69 18.95 18.42
CA GLU A 160 -7.27 20.28 17.91
C GLU A 160 -6.69 20.22 16.49
N PHE A 161 -5.80 19.25 16.23
CA PHE A 161 -5.22 19.04 14.91
C PHE A 161 -6.26 18.72 13.83
N ASP A 162 -7.21 17.83 14.11
CA ASP A 162 -8.27 17.47 13.15
C ASP A 162 -9.19 18.66 12.84
N ARG A 163 -9.54 19.43 13.88
CA ARG A 163 -10.27 20.69 13.71
C ARG A 163 -9.47 21.70 12.89
N ALA A 164 -8.16 21.80 13.13
CA ALA A 164 -7.28 22.70 12.38
C ALA A 164 -7.19 22.32 10.90
N ARG A 165 -7.03 21.02 10.62
CA ARG A 165 -7.00 20.46 9.27
C ARG A 165 -8.31 20.75 8.52
N LEU A 166 -9.44 20.48 9.15
CA LEU A 166 -10.77 20.82 8.62
C LEU A 166 -10.97 22.33 8.47
N GLY A 167 -10.39 23.11 9.37
CA GLY A 167 -10.38 24.56 9.32
C GLY A 167 -9.64 25.08 8.10
N LEU A 168 -8.47 24.49 7.80
CA LEU A 168 -7.69 24.78 6.61
C LEU A 168 -8.51 24.57 5.34
N GLU A 169 -9.25 23.46 5.23
CA GLU A 169 -10.11 23.13 4.08
C GLU A 169 -11.27 24.13 3.87
N LYS A 170 -11.76 24.78 4.92
CA LYS A 170 -12.87 25.75 4.85
C LYS A 170 -12.49 27.11 4.29
N LEU A 171 -11.19 27.44 4.25
CA LEU A 171 -10.72 28.70 3.69
C LEU A 171 -10.82 28.68 2.16
N THR A 172 -11.22 29.79 1.56
CA THR A 172 -11.19 29.94 0.09
C THR A 172 -9.76 29.84 -0.41
N VAL A 173 -8.81 30.51 0.27
CA VAL A 173 -7.37 30.41 0.01
C VAL A 173 -6.61 30.28 1.32
N ALA A 174 -5.81 29.21 1.43
CA ALA A 174 -4.77 29.07 2.43
C ALA A 174 -3.41 29.34 1.77
N GLY A 175 -2.94 30.59 1.88
CA GLY A 175 -1.69 31.03 1.27
C GLY A 175 -0.46 30.64 2.08
N LEU A 176 0.70 30.61 1.42
CA LEU A 176 1.99 30.46 2.07
C LEU A 176 2.86 31.70 1.89
N VAL A 177 3.49 32.14 2.97
CA VAL A 177 4.44 33.27 2.92
C VAL A 177 5.66 32.93 2.05
N GLU A 178 6.13 31.68 2.09
CA GLU A 178 7.24 31.21 1.27
C GLU A 178 6.94 31.22 -0.23
N HIS A 179 5.65 31.19 -0.59
CA HIS A 179 5.14 31.22 -1.95
C HIS A 179 4.12 32.35 -2.10
N PHE A 180 4.49 33.54 -1.60
CA PHE A 180 3.57 34.67 -1.49
C PHE A 180 2.94 35.04 -2.83
N ASP A 181 3.74 35.24 -3.87
CA ASP A 181 3.25 35.66 -5.19
C ASP A 181 2.28 34.64 -5.80
N ALA A 182 2.59 33.34 -5.66
CA ALA A 182 1.70 32.27 -6.11
C ALA A 182 0.42 32.19 -5.28
N SER A 183 0.49 32.48 -3.98
CA SER A 183 -0.68 32.51 -3.11
C SER A 183 -1.62 33.67 -3.47
N VAL A 184 -1.08 34.84 -3.84
CA VAL A 184 -1.86 35.97 -4.33
C VAL A 184 -2.42 35.71 -5.72
N ALA A 185 -1.66 35.06 -6.61
CA ALA A 185 -2.16 34.65 -7.92
C ALA A 185 -3.34 33.66 -7.80
N LEU A 186 -3.24 32.69 -6.88
CA LEU A 186 -4.34 31.78 -6.58
C LEU A 186 -5.57 32.52 -6.05
N LEU A 187 -5.38 33.49 -5.15
CA LEU A 187 -6.48 34.35 -4.70
C LEU A 187 -7.15 35.06 -5.88
N ALA A 188 -6.39 35.67 -6.77
CA ALA A 188 -6.92 36.33 -7.96
C ALA A 188 -7.76 35.37 -8.82
N ALA A 189 -7.25 34.15 -9.06
CA ALA A 189 -7.97 33.13 -9.82
C ALA A 189 -9.28 32.69 -9.15
N LYS A 190 -9.26 32.47 -7.82
CA LYS A 190 -10.44 32.00 -7.06
C LYS A 190 -11.54 33.04 -6.96
N ILE A 191 -11.21 34.32 -7.04
CA ILE A 191 -12.18 35.42 -6.93
C ILE A 191 -12.52 36.09 -8.27
N ALA A 192 -11.91 35.66 -9.38
CA ALA A 192 -12.03 36.31 -10.69
C ALA A 192 -13.47 36.46 -11.19
N ALA A 193 -14.35 35.50 -10.89
CA ALA A 193 -15.76 35.58 -11.28
C ALA A 193 -16.51 36.74 -10.61
N ASP A 194 -16.10 37.10 -9.38
CA ASP A 194 -16.73 38.14 -8.58
C ASP A 194 -15.97 39.47 -8.65
N PHE A 195 -14.65 39.42 -8.89
CA PHE A 195 -13.75 40.57 -8.98
C PHE A 195 -12.78 40.43 -10.17
N PRO A 196 -13.26 40.56 -11.42
CA PRO A 196 -12.46 40.30 -12.63
C PRO A 196 -11.29 41.29 -12.84
N GLY A 197 -11.30 42.43 -12.16
CA GLY A 197 -10.22 43.43 -12.20
C GLY A 197 -9.13 43.24 -11.15
N PHE A 198 -9.22 42.23 -10.28
CA PHE A 198 -8.24 42.01 -9.22
C PHE A 198 -6.91 41.49 -9.79
N THR A 199 -5.88 42.34 -9.77
CA THR A 199 -4.55 42.00 -10.26
C THR A 199 -3.61 41.59 -9.12
N PRO A 200 -2.87 40.48 -9.25
CA PRO A 200 -1.82 40.12 -8.29
C PRO A 200 -0.77 41.23 -8.20
N GLY A 201 -0.62 41.85 -7.03
CA GLY A 201 0.42 42.86 -6.78
C GLY A 201 1.69 42.24 -6.20
N SER A 202 2.87 42.74 -6.58
CA SER A 202 4.17 42.33 -6.00
C SER A 202 4.52 43.12 -4.73
N ALA A 203 3.54 43.41 -3.87
CA ALA A 203 3.77 44.27 -2.71
C ALA A 203 4.50 43.51 -1.59
N HIS A 204 5.83 43.46 -1.67
CA HIS A 204 6.70 42.99 -0.59
C HIS A 204 6.83 44.05 0.53
N ALA A 205 5.72 44.51 1.09
CA ALA A 205 5.77 45.37 2.27
C ALA A 205 6.24 44.54 3.48
N ASN A 206 7.35 44.95 4.10
CA ASN A 206 8.03 44.34 5.26
C ASN A 206 8.76 43.01 5.02
N ARG A 207 9.89 43.06 4.30
CA ARG A 207 10.91 42.00 4.32
C ARG A 207 11.63 42.01 5.67
N GLY A 208 11.46 40.94 6.46
CA GLY A 208 12.34 40.67 7.60
C GLY A 208 13.76 40.32 7.15
N GLU A 209 14.73 40.37 8.06
CA GLU A 209 16.10 39.91 7.80
C GLU A 209 16.09 38.49 7.20
N GLY A 210 16.74 38.34 6.03
CA GLY A 210 16.84 37.06 5.32
C GLY A 210 15.76 36.80 4.27
N ALA A 211 14.94 37.79 3.87
CA ALA A 211 13.89 37.61 2.85
C ALA A 211 14.37 37.18 1.45
N GLY A 212 15.68 37.21 1.18
CA GLY A 212 16.30 36.64 -0.03
C GLY A 212 16.97 35.27 0.18
N GLN A 213 17.12 34.82 1.43
CA GLN A 213 17.75 33.53 1.75
C GLN A 213 16.72 32.40 1.66
N PRO A 214 17.08 31.22 1.13
CA PRO A 214 16.24 30.02 1.18
C PRO A 214 15.75 29.67 2.58
N LEU A 215 14.53 29.13 2.71
CA LEU A 215 13.97 28.67 4.00
C LEU A 215 14.92 27.70 4.70
N ALA A 216 15.54 26.77 3.97
CA ALA A 216 16.49 25.81 4.53
C ALA A 216 17.68 26.48 5.23
N GLU A 217 18.28 27.51 4.64
CA GLU A 217 19.37 28.27 5.26
C GLU A 217 18.90 29.02 6.50
N ARG A 218 17.69 29.58 6.44
CA ARG A 218 17.05 30.27 7.56
C ARG A 218 16.81 29.33 8.75
N LEU A 219 16.38 28.10 8.48
CA LEU A 219 16.19 27.05 9.48
C LEU A 219 17.53 26.49 10.00
N ALA A 220 18.55 26.33 9.14
CA ALA A 220 19.88 25.92 9.57
C ALA A 220 20.54 26.97 10.49
N ALA A 221 20.39 28.25 10.16
CA ALA A 221 20.84 29.35 11.02
C ALA A 221 20.09 29.40 12.36
N MET A 222 18.79 29.04 12.35
CA MET A 222 18.01 28.89 13.59
C MET A 222 18.51 27.70 14.41
N ARG A 223 18.75 26.55 13.78
CA ARG A 223 19.26 25.34 14.42
C ARG A 223 20.59 25.57 15.11
N ALA A 224 21.48 26.35 14.49
CA ALA A 224 22.79 26.68 15.03
C ALA A 224 22.74 27.58 16.27
N GLN A 225 21.62 28.29 16.50
CA GLN A 225 21.40 29.16 17.67
C GLN A 225 20.68 28.46 18.83
N LEU A 226 20.34 27.17 18.68
CA LEU A 226 19.56 26.41 19.67
C LEU A 226 20.29 25.13 20.03
N SER A 227 20.37 24.82 21.32
CA SER A 227 20.89 23.53 21.79
C SER A 227 20.13 22.33 21.17
N ALA A 228 20.75 21.15 21.20
CA ALA A 228 20.17 19.93 20.67
C ALA A 228 18.80 19.61 21.30
N GLU A 229 18.71 19.80 22.62
CA GLU A 229 17.53 19.60 23.44
C GLU A 229 16.43 20.62 23.11
N THR A 230 16.74 21.92 23.09
CA THR A 230 15.76 22.98 22.80
C THR A 230 15.16 22.82 21.41
N TRP A 231 15.98 22.46 20.43
CA TRP A 231 15.47 22.19 19.08
C TRP A 231 14.56 20.97 19.03
N ALA A 232 14.93 19.88 19.71
CA ALA A 232 14.09 18.68 19.75
C ALA A 232 12.73 18.98 20.39
N LEU A 233 12.74 19.70 21.52
CA LEU A 233 11.51 20.16 22.18
C LEU A 233 10.70 21.10 21.29
N LEU A 234 11.35 22.05 20.61
CA LEU A 234 10.68 22.97 19.69
C LEU A 234 10.05 22.24 18.50
N MET A 235 10.71 21.21 17.95
CA MET A 235 10.16 20.36 16.89
C MET A 235 8.93 19.62 17.41
N GLN A 236 9.05 18.99 18.58
CA GLN A 236 7.98 18.22 19.20
C GLN A 236 6.74 19.10 19.45
N ARG A 237 6.93 20.29 19.99
CA ARG A 237 5.87 21.25 20.34
C ARG A 237 5.26 21.96 19.13
N ASN A 238 5.83 21.80 17.94
CA ASN A 238 5.29 22.35 16.69
C ASN A 238 4.99 21.26 15.65
N ALA A 239 4.87 19.99 16.06
CA ALA A 239 4.64 18.88 15.13
C ALA A 239 3.34 19.06 14.32
N ASP A 240 2.26 19.49 14.97
CA ASP A 240 0.97 19.74 14.31
C ASP A 240 1.06 20.92 13.34
N ASP A 241 1.76 21.97 13.76
CA ASP A 241 2.01 23.17 12.96
C ASP A 241 2.84 22.87 11.70
N LEU A 242 3.85 22.01 11.82
CA LEU A 242 4.70 21.56 10.72
C LEU A 242 3.87 20.73 9.72
N ALA A 243 3.08 19.79 10.22
CA ALA A 243 2.15 19.02 9.39
C ALA A 243 1.16 19.93 8.66
N LEU A 244 0.51 20.87 9.36
CA LEU A 244 -0.44 21.81 8.75
C LEU A 244 0.20 22.71 7.68
N TRP A 245 1.45 23.12 7.87
CA TRP A 245 2.19 23.89 6.86
C TRP A 245 2.46 23.07 5.60
N GLU A 246 2.86 21.80 5.73
CA GLU A 246 3.04 20.89 4.60
C GLU A 246 1.73 20.65 3.85
N MET A 247 0.63 20.47 4.58
CA MET A 247 -0.72 20.35 4.01
C MET A 247 -1.12 21.60 3.22
N ALA A 248 -0.84 22.79 3.75
CA ALA A 248 -1.09 24.05 3.05
C ALA A 248 -0.20 24.21 1.81
N ALA A 249 1.06 23.78 1.87
CA ALA A 249 1.98 23.78 0.71
C ALA A 249 1.48 22.87 -0.40
N ALA A 250 1.08 21.66 -0.03
CA ALA A 250 0.44 20.69 -0.90
C ALA A 250 -0.84 21.25 -1.55
N ARG A 251 -1.70 21.88 -0.74
CA ARG A 251 -2.93 22.53 -1.18
C ARG A 251 -2.66 23.60 -2.22
N LEU A 252 -1.74 24.52 -1.91
CA LEU A 252 -1.36 25.63 -2.78
C LEU A 252 -0.83 25.14 -4.13
N ARG A 253 0.04 24.11 -4.16
CA ARG A 253 0.60 23.58 -5.42
C ARG A 253 -0.47 23.04 -6.35
N ARG A 254 -1.40 22.24 -5.83
CA ARG A 254 -2.48 21.67 -6.62
C ARG A 254 -3.41 22.77 -7.14
N GLU A 255 -3.88 23.65 -6.26
CA GLU A 255 -4.84 24.68 -6.66
C GLU A 255 -4.20 25.69 -7.63
N ALA A 256 -2.90 25.97 -7.49
CA ALA A 256 -2.16 26.79 -8.45
C ALA A 256 -1.99 26.08 -9.81
N ALA A 257 -1.81 24.76 -9.83
CA ALA A 257 -1.77 23.97 -11.06
C ALA A 257 -3.13 23.92 -11.77
N GLU A 258 -4.22 23.72 -11.03
CA GLU A 258 -5.61 23.79 -11.54
C GLU A 258 -5.93 25.17 -12.12
N ALA A 259 -5.38 26.23 -11.53
CA ALA A 259 -5.53 27.61 -11.99
C ALA A 259 -4.60 28.00 -13.17
N GLY A 260 -3.79 27.08 -13.70
CA GLY A 260 -2.92 27.34 -14.85
C GLY A 260 -1.60 28.06 -14.53
N THR A 261 -1.22 28.15 -13.25
CA THR A 261 0.02 28.77 -12.77
C THR A 261 0.83 27.79 -11.90
N PRO A 262 1.44 26.73 -12.48
CA PRO A 262 2.11 25.69 -11.71
C PRO A 262 3.32 26.25 -10.94
N LEU A 263 3.39 25.94 -9.65
CA LEU A 263 4.56 26.22 -8.82
C LEU A 263 5.74 25.33 -9.26
N PRO A 264 6.99 25.84 -9.26
CA PRO A 264 8.17 25.01 -9.51
C PRO A 264 8.21 23.85 -8.51
N LEU A 265 8.56 22.66 -9.01
CA LEU A 265 8.86 21.50 -8.18
C LEU A 265 9.98 21.87 -7.18
N PRO A 266 10.01 21.26 -5.97
CA PRO A 266 11.11 21.47 -5.05
C PRO A 266 12.44 21.27 -5.79
N ASP A 267 13.35 22.24 -5.65
CA ASP A 267 14.68 22.21 -6.22
C ASP A 267 15.38 20.90 -5.81
N GLU A 268 15.53 19.97 -6.76
CA GLU A 268 16.11 18.65 -6.53
C GLU A 268 17.58 18.72 -6.06
N SER A 269 18.24 19.87 -6.27
CA SER A 269 19.61 20.13 -5.79
C SER A 269 19.72 20.35 -4.28
N ARG A 270 18.58 20.50 -3.58
CA ARG A 270 18.50 20.78 -2.14
C ARG A 270 18.02 19.62 -1.29
N ARG A 271 17.94 18.41 -1.85
CA ARG A 271 17.99 17.19 -1.02
C ARG A 271 19.30 17.23 -0.19
N PRO A 272 19.33 16.72 1.05
CA PRO A 272 20.60 16.49 1.73
C PRO A 272 21.53 15.82 0.72
N PRO A 273 22.80 16.25 0.61
CA PRO A 273 23.65 15.84 -0.49
C PRO A 273 23.53 14.33 -0.63
N ARG A 274 23.03 13.85 -1.78
CA ARG A 274 23.14 12.43 -2.14
C ARG A 274 24.59 12.11 -1.85
N ARG A 275 24.87 11.18 -0.94
CA ARG A 275 26.22 10.61 -0.85
C ARG A 275 26.49 10.10 -2.26
N ARG A 276 27.30 10.84 -3.02
CA ARG A 276 27.54 10.56 -4.43
C ARG A 276 28.03 9.11 -4.50
N GLY A 277 27.25 8.24 -5.13
CA GLY A 277 27.62 6.86 -5.40
C GLY A 277 26.90 5.75 -4.62
N ARG A 278 25.93 6.02 -3.73
CA ARG A 278 25.12 4.94 -3.12
C ARG A 278 23.59 5.19 -3.24
N PRO A 279 22.80 4.18 -3.64
CA PRO A 279 21.34 4.27 -3.68
C PRO A 279 20.73 4.53 -2.30
N GLN A 280 19.60 5.24 -2.23
CA GLN A 280 18.85 5.41 -0.98
C GLN A 280 18.25 4.07 -0.57
N LEU A 281 18.89 3.37 0.36
CA LEU A 281 18.45 2.04 0.76
C LEU A 281 17.36 2.14 1.84
N VAL A 282 16.12 1.87 1.45
CA VAL A 282 14.95 1.85 2.34
C VAL A 282 14.58 0.41 2.67
N LEU A 283 14.53 0.08 3.96
CA LEU A 283 14.10 -1.22 4.47
C LEU A 283 12.59 -1.21 4.74
N GLY A 284 11.82 -2.04 4.04
CA GLY A 284 10.43 -2.34 4.34
C GLY A 284 10.28 -3.66 5.09
N ILE A 285 9.41 -3.69 6.12
CA ILE A 285 9.29 -4.82 7.04
C ILE A 285 7.83 -5.29 7.12
N ALA A 286 7.63 -6.59 6.97
CA ALA A 286 6.46 -7.34 7.43
C ALA A 286 6.87 -8.14 8.68
N ARG A 287 6.17 -7.98 9.81
CA ARG A 287 6.65 -8.44 11.14
C ARG A 287 5.78 -9.49 11.84
N ASN A 288 4.57 -9.76 11.36
CA ASN A 288 3.65 -10.68 12.03
C ASN A 288 3.83 -12.13 11.55
N HIS A 289 2.82 -12.76 10.96
CA HIS A 289 3.05 -13.95 10.14
C HIS A 289 3.57 -13.54 8.76
N ASP A 290 4.19 -14.49 8.04
CA ASP A 290 4.83 -14.24 6.75
C ASP A 290 5.88 -13.13 6.82
N VAL A 291 6.73 -13.17 7.87
CA VAL A 291 7.79 -12.19 8.08
C VAL A 291 8.64 -12.02 6.83
N ALA A 292 8.91 -10.77 6.44
CA ALA A 292 9.72 -10.47 5.27
C ALA A 292 10.46 -9.14 5.41
N ALA A 293 11.65 -9.09 4.79
CA ALA A 293 12.47 -7.89 4.70
C ALA A 293 12.65 -7.50 3.22
N CYS A 294 12.22 -6.29 2.87
CA CYS A 294 12.35 -5.73 1.52
C CYS A 294 13.38 -4.61 1.53
N LEU A 295 14.34 -4.63 0.61
CA LEU A 295 15.28 -3.54 0.40
C LEU A 295 14.97 -2.82 -0.91
N PHE A 296 14.78 -1.51 -0.82
CA PHE A 296 14.46 -0.63 -1.93
C PHE A 296 15.62 0.34 -2.17
N ASP A 297 16.12 0.45 -3.39
CA ASP A 297 17.37 1.15 -3.72
C ASP A 297 17.16 2.60 -4.23
N GLY A 298 16.00 3.17 -3.93
CA GLY A 298 15.59 4.50 -4.37
C GLY A 298 15.07 4.55 -5.80
N GLN A 299 15.11 3.45 -6.55
CA GLN A 299 14.45 3.31 -7.85
C GLN A 299 13.44 2.17 -7.88
N ASP A 300 13.86 0.98 -7.43
CA ASP A 300 13.05 -0.23 -7.41
C ASP A 300 13.28 -1.00 -6.09
N PHE A 301 12.49 -2.04 -5.84
CA PHE A 301 12.83 -3.01 -4.80
C PHE A 301 13.89 -3.97 -5.34
N ALA A 302 15.06 -3.95 -4.71
CA ALA A 302 16.20 -4.77 -5.11
C ALA A 302 16.00 -6.23 -4.68
N VAL A 303 15.49 -6.46 -3.46
CA VAL A 303 15.27 -7.80 -2.91
C VAL A 303 14.12 -7.83 -1.92
N LEU A 304 13.35 -8.92 -1.94
CA LEU A 304 12.46 -9.33 -0.86
C LEU A 304 12.93 -10.68 -0.32
N ALA A 305 13.38 -10.71 0.93
CA ALA A 305 13.67 -11.94 1.65
C ALA A 305 12.46 -12.34 2.49
N GLU A 306 11.73 -13.37 2.04
CA GLU A 306 10.67 -14.00 2.83
C GLU A 306 11.32 -14.92 3.86
N ALA A 307 11.04 -14.70 5.14
CA ALA A 307 11.73 -15.41 6.22
C ALA A 307 11.53 -16.93 6.15
N GLU A 308 10.37 -17.40 5.66
CA GLU A 308 10.14 -18.83 5.47
C GLU A 308 11.13 -19.48 4.48
N ARG A 309 11.63 -18.73 3.50
CA ARG A 309 12.64 -19.20 2.53
C ARG A 309 14.04 -19.25 3.14
N VAL A 310 14.25 -18.56 4.26
CA VAL A 310 15.54 -18.48 4.97
C VAL A 310 15.58 -19.49 6.11
N THR A 311 14.52 -19.59 6.90
CA THR A 311 14.48 -20.45 8.09
C THR A 311 13.97 -21.86 7.80
N GLY A 312 13.29 -22.07 6.68
CA GLY A 312 12.59 -23.32 6.38
C GLY A 312 11.30 -23.50 7.19
N GLU A 313 10.90 -22.51 7.99
CA GLU A 313 9.66 -22.50 8.76
C GLU A 313 8.56 -21.81 7.95
N LYS A 314 7.58 -22.60 7.52
CA LYS A 314 6.47 -22.09 6.70
C LYS A 314 5.64 -21.09 7.51
N HIS A 315 5.27 -19.97 6.88
CA HIS A 315 4.59 -18.86 7.57
C HIS A 315 5.36 -18.33 8.79
N ALA A 316 6.71 -18.32 8.71
CA ALA A 316 7.60 -17.80 9.75
C ALA A 316 6.98 -16.57 10.44
N THR A 317 6.75 -16.69 11.74
CA THR A 317 5.91 -15.77 12.52
C THR A 317 6.72 -15.16 13.66
N GLY A 318 6.64 -13.84 13.77
CA GLY A 318 7.15 -13.08 14.90
C GLY A 318 8.55 -12.50 14.68
N PRO A 319 9.01 -11.68 15.63
CA PRO A 319 10.17 -10.81 15.43
C PRO A 319 11.52 -11.55 15.32
N ALA A 320 11.61 -12.80 15.78
CA ALA A 320 12.86 -13.58 15.74
C ALA A 320 13.32 -13.89 14.31
N HIS A 321 12.38 -13.97 13.36
CA HIS A 321 12.65 -14.31 11.97
C HIS A 321 13.12 -13.12 11.12
N LEU A 322 12.95 -11.90 11.62
CA LEU A 322 13.31 -10.68 10.88
C LEU A 322 14.82 -10.52 10.71
N GLY A 323 15.61 -10.81 11.75
CA GLY A 323 17.07 -10.70 11.70
C GLY A 323 17.69 -11.57 10.59
N PRO A 324 17.40 -12.88 10.54
CA PRO A 324 17.85 -13.75 9.47
C PRO A 324 17.40 -13.29 8.07
N ALA A 325 16.14 -12.86 7.92
CA ALA A 325 15.62 -12.38 6.65
C ALA A 325 16.33 -11.10 6.18
N LEU A 326 16.53 -10.14 7.08
CA LEU A 326 17.26 -8.90 6.78
C LEU A 326 18.73 -9.19 6.42
N ALA A 327 19.40 -10.05 7.17
CA ALA A 327 20.78 -10.44 6.88
C ALA A 327 20.91 -11.07 5.48
N ALA A 328 19.98 -11.97 5.12
CA ALA A 328 19.94 -12.57 3.79
C ALA A 328 19.66 -11.53 2.68
N ALA A 329 18.75 -10.59 2.92
CA ALA A 329 18.45 -9.51 1.97
C ALA A 329 19.67 -8.59 1.74
N LEU A 330 20.35 -8.18 2.82
CA LEU A 330 21.54 -7.34 2.75
C LEU A 330 22.68 -8.03 1.99
N ALA A 331 22.92 -9.31 2.31
CA ALA A 331 23.93 -10.13 1.63
C ALA A 331 23.67 -10.29 0.13
N GLU A 332 22.41 -10.48 -0.28
CA GLU A 332 22.02 -10.62 -1.70
C GLU A 332 22.45 -9.42 -2.56
N ILE A 333 22.45 -8.21 -1.98
CA ILE A 333 22.79 -6.99 -2.70
C ILE A 333 24.17 -6.42 -2.32
N GLY A 334 24.93 -7.13 -1.48
CA GLY A 334 26.24 -6.70 -1.00
C GLY A 334 26.20 -5.40 -0.18
N ALA A 335 25.12 -5.20 0.59
CA ALA A 335 24.95 -4.05 1.48
C ALA A 335 25.18 -4.43 2.94
N GLU A 336 25.54 -3.47 3.77
CA GLU A 336 25.67 -3.63 5.21
C GLU A 336 24.49 -2.98 5.95
N PRO A 337 24.16 -3.39 7.19
CA PRO A 337 23.09 -2.75 7.96
C PRO A 337 23.23 -1.21 8.07
N GLY A 338 24.46 -0.70 8.10
CA GLY A 338 24.75 0.73 8.15
C GLY A 338 24.41 1.51 6.87
N ASP A 339 24.22 0.81 5.74
CA ASP A 339 23.80 1.40 4.45
C ASP A 339 22.31 1.70 4.39
N VAL A 340 21.51 1.12 5.29
CA VAL A 340 20.08 1.44 5.39
C VAL A 340 19.92 2.89 5.81
N GLU A 341 19.17 3.66 5.03
CA GLU A 341 18.94 5.09 5.23
C GLU A 341 17.55 5.41 5.77
N ALA A 342 16.59 4.48 5.66
CA ALA A 342 15.29 4.58 6.30
C ALA A 342 14.67 3.19 6.52
N VAL A 343 13.76 3.11 7.50
CA VAL A 343 13.04 1.89 7.84
C VAL A 343 11.54 2.16 7.79
N ALA A 344 10.77 1.24 7.21
CA ALA A 344 9.32 1.29 7.12
C ALA A 344 8.71 -0.03 7.58
N LEU A 345 7.88 0.02 8.61
CA LEU A 345 7.22 -1.14 9.17
C LEU A 345 5.73 -1.07 8.83
N ALA A 346 5.21 -2.13 8.22
CA ALA A 346 3.76 -2.33 8.10
C ALA A 346 3.18 -2.71 9.48
N GLU A 347 2.34 -1.85 10.03
CA GLU A 347 1.74 -1.96 11.36
C GLU A 347 0.53 -2.92 11.34
N THR A 348 0.45 -3.76 12.37
CA THR A 348 -0.61 -4.78 12.54
C THR A 348 -1.47 -4.57 13.79
N ASP A 349 -1.11 -3.62 14.68
CA ASP A 349 -1.90 -3.29 15.88
C ASP A 349 -3.14 -2.44 15.52
N LYS A 350 -4.33 -2.91 15.92
CA LYS A 350 -5.64 -2.32 15.60
C LYS A 350 -5.85 -0.91 16.17
N GLU A 351 -5.50 -0.67 17.42
CA GLU A 351 -5.70 0.66 18.05
C GLU A 351 -4.71 1.70 17.50
N ARG A 352 -3.58 1.26 16.94
CA ARG A 352 -2.59 2.12 16.28
C ARG A 352 -2.93 2.28 14.80
N GLY A 353 -3.42 1.23 14.16
CA GLY A 353 -3.84 1.15 12.78
C GLY A 353 -4.94 2.13 12.42
N ASP A 354 -5.97 2.26 13.26
CA ASP A 354 -7.06 3.22 13.02
C ASP A 354 -6.58 4.69 13.11
N ARG A 355 -5.68 4.99 14.06
CA ARG A 355 -5.04 6.32 14.20
C ARG A 355 -4.08 6.62 13.04
N ILE A 356 -3.30 5.63 12.61
CA ILE A 356 -2.32 5.74 11.51
C ILE A 356 -3.03 5.81 10.15
N ALA A 357 -4.09 5.03 9.92
CA ALA A 357 -4.90 5.09 8.71
C ALA A 357 -5.54 6.48 8.56
N GLY A 358 -6.07 7.06 9.64
CA GLY A 358 -6.55 8.46 9.63
C GLY A 358 -5.50 9.50 9.24
N LEU A 359 -4.22 9.24 9.52
CA LEU A 359 -3.08 10.10 9.17
C LEU A 359 -2.54 9.87 7.74
N HIS A 360 -2.68 8.66 7.19
CA HIS A 360 -2.20 8.31 5.84
C HIS A 360 -3.26 8.42 4.74
N MET A 361 -4.53 8.59 5.12
CA MET A 361 -5.65 8.66 4.20
C MET A 361 -5.95 10.08 3.79
N HIS A 362 -5.91 10.30 2.49
CA HIS A 362 -6.01 11.61 1.90
C HIS A 362 -7.46 11.95 1.56
N ARG A 363 -7.93 13.14 1.96
CA ARG A 363 -9.13 13.81 1.43
C ARG A 363 -8.79 14.62 0.18
N PRO A 364 -9.66 14.72 -0.85
CA PRO A 364 -9.33 15.34 -2.13
C PRO A 364 -8.57 16.67 -1.97
N GLY A 365 -7.35 16.72 -2.49
CA GLY A 365 -6.50 17.88 -2.43
C GLY A 365 -5.30 17.93 -1.47
N MET A 366 -4.32 17.04 -1.61
CA MET A 366 -3.01 17.09 -0.96
C MET A 366 -1.91 16.46 -1.86
N ALA A 367 -0.65 16.67 -1.50
CA ALA A 367 0.54 16.09 -2.12
C ALA A 367 0.91 14.80 -1.34
N PRO A 368 1.80 13.94 -1.85
CA PRO A 368 1.86 12.54 -1.45
C PRO A 368 2.32 12.39 -0.01
N LEU A 369 1.49 11.73 0.81
CA LEU A 369 1.84 11.06 2.08
C LEU A 369 2.56 11.97 3.11
N ALA A 370 1.85 12.49 4.11
CA ALA A 370 2.48 13.13 5.29
C ALA A 370 1.69 12.82 6.57
N PRO A 371 2.34 12.55 7.72
CA PRO A 371 3.54 11.74 7.93
C PRO A 371 3.18 10.40 8.58
N LEU A 372 3.86 9.37 8.08
CA LEU A 372 4.25 8.18 8.83
C LEU A 372 4.71 8.64 10.24
N GLY A 373 3.98 8.22 11.29
CA GLY A 373 4.00 8.87 12.61
C GLY A 373 5.39 9.03 13.27
N PRO A 374 5.51 9.92 14.30
CA PRO A 374 6.78 10.30 14.89
C PRO A 374 7.61 9.12 15.45
N ARG A 375 8.93 9.31 15.38
CA ARG A 375 10.05 8.44 15.80
C ARG A 375 9.95 7.80 17.20
N ASP A 376 9.00 8.20 18.04
CA ASP A 376 9.08 8.00 19.49
C ASP A 376 8.77 6.58 19.99
N ARG A 377 8.33 5.64 19.14
CA ARG A 377 8.00 4.28 19.60
C ARG A 377 8.79 3.13 19.00
N LEU A 378 9.45 3.30 17.85
CA LEU A 378 10.50 2.37 17.44
C LEU A 378 11.78 2.61 18.27
N ALA A 379 12.02 3.85 18.71
CA ALA A 379 13.12 4.19 19.62
C ALA A 379 12.98 3.62 21.05
N ALA A 380 11.76 3.28 21.49
CA ALA A 380 11.52 2.67 22.80
C ALA A 380 11.76 1.15 22.84
N MET A 381 12.01 0.53 21.68
CA MET A 381 12.38 -0.88 21.57
C MET A 381 13.85 -0.91 21.10
N PRO A 382 14.80 -1.45 21.87
CA PRO A 382 16.18 -1.50 21.41
C PRO A 382 16.23 -2.20 20.04
N PHE A 383 16.77 -1.54 19.01
CA PHE A 383 16.96 -2.11 17.66
C PHE A 383 17.72 -3.46 17.71
N ALA A 384 18.53 -3.66 18.75
CA ALA A 384 19.22 -4.92 19.06
C ALA A 384 18.29 -6.08 19.47
N LEU A 385 17.08 -5.81 19.98
CA LEU A 385 16.07 -6.80 20.38
C LEU A 385 14.96 -7.01 19.33
N SER A 386 15.02 -6.32 18.18
CA SER A 386 14.01 -6.36 17.12
C SER A 386 14.50 -6.94 15.79
N GLY A 387 15.70 -7.53 15.75
CA GLY A 387 16.28 -8.11 14.52
C GLY A 387 16.86 -7.08 13.56
N LEU A 388 17.11 -5.84 14.02
CA LEU A 388 17.62 -4.72 13.22
C LEU A 388 19.02 -4.29 13.66
N ALA A 389 19.82 -5.23 14.16
CA ALA A 389 21.17 -4.96 14.65
C ALA A 389 22.03 -4.33 13.54
N GLY A 390 22.82 -3.31 13.91
CA GLY A 390 23.73 -2.61 12.98
C GLY A 390 23.10 -1.49 12.15
N ILE A 391 21.77 -1.39 12.09
CA ILE A 391 21.11 -0.21 11.49
C ILE A 391 21.32 1.00 12.40
N ARG A 392 21.63 2.15 11.80
CA ARG A 392 21.89 3.38 12.56
C ARG A 392 20.61 3.89 13.21
N ALA A 393 20.66 4.25 14.49
CA ALA A 393 19.49 4.70 15.24
C ALA A 393 18.94 6.08 14.79
N ASP A 394 19.69 6.83 13.98
CA ASP A 394 19.33 8.16 13.49
C ASP A 394 18.53 8.14 12.18
N VAL A 395 18.36 6.98 11.54
CA VAL A 395 17.59 6.84 10.30
C VAL A 395 16.10 7.15 10.53
N PRO A 396 15.39 7.78 9.59
CA PRO A 396 13.94 7.88 9.63
C PRO A 396 13.29 6.49 9.74
N ALA A 397 12.33 6.38 10.63
CA ALA A 397 11.54 5.17 10.84
C ALA A 397 10.07 5.51 10.62
N PHE A 398 9.38 4.66 9.87
CA PHE A 398 8.04 4.92 9.37
C PHE A 398 7.10 3.78 9.75
N LEU A 399 5.88 4.12 10.17
CA LEU A 399 4.81 3.16 10.45
C LEU A 399 3.70 3.29 9.41
N VAL A 400 3.47 2.22 8.66
CA VAL A 400 2.55 2.18 7.52
C VAL A 400 1.32 1.35 7.88
N CYS A 401 0.12 1.82 7.55
CA CYS A 401 -1.09 1.00 7.69
C CYS A 401 -1.01 -0.29 6.85
N HIS A 402 -1.40 -1.43 7.42
CA HIS A 402 -1.41 -2.75 6.77
C HIS A 402 -2.04 -2.75 5.38
N HIS A 403 -3.28 -2.29 5.24
CA HIS A 403 -3.97 -2.29 3.95
C HIS A 403 -3.38 -1.29 2.97
N LEU A 404 -2.85 -0.16 3.47
CA LEU A 404 -2.19 0.81 2.60
C LEU A 404 -0.85 0.26 2.07
N ALA A 405 -0.11 -0.50 2.87
CA ALA A 405 1.08 -1.21 2.40
C ALA A 405 0.72 -2.21 1.29
N HIS A 406 -0.31 -3.04 1.49
CA HIS A 406 -0.84 -3.92 0.43
C HIS A 406 -1.16 -3.14 -0.86
N ALA A 407 -1.96 -2.07 -0.74
CA ALA A 407 -2.35 -1.24 -1.87
C ALA A 407 -1.13 -0.62 -2.58
N ALA A 408 -0.17 -0.09 -1.82
CA ALA A 408 1.00 0.56 -2.36
C ALA A 408 1.96 -0.38 -3.08
N GLY A 409 2.22 -1.57 -2.53
CA GLY A 409 3.07 -2.58 -3.17
C GLY A 409 2.48 -2.99 -4.53
N ALA A 410 1.17 -3.26 -4.57
CA ALA A 410 0.50 -3.66 -5.80
C ALA A 410 0.41 -2.52 -6.83
N VAL A 411 0.13 -1.28 -6.41
CA VAL A 411 0.13 -0.11 -7.32
C VAL A 411 1.52 0.15 -7.89
N PHE A 412 2.55 0.14 -7.03
CA PHE A 412 3.94 0.33 -7.44
C PHE A 412 4.32 -0.67 -8.55
N GLN A 413 4.05 -1.96 -8.35
CA GLN A 413 4.38 -2.99 -9.34
C GLN A 413 3.46 -2.94 -10.57
N SER A 414 2.19 -2.56 -10.44
CA SER A 414 1.29 -2.42 -11.60
C SER A 414 1.79 -1.39 -12.60
N GLY A 415 2.43 -0.31 -12.12
CA GLY A 415 2.84 0.83 -12.92
C GLY A 415 1.70 1.71 -13.43
N PHE A 416 0.46 1.51 -12.96
CA PHE A 416 -0.67 2.31 -13.37
C PHE A 416 -0.64 3.70 -12.72
N ALA A 417 -0.76 4.75 -13.54
CA ALA A 417 -0.84 6.14 -13.07
C ALA A 417 -2.13 6.43 -12.30
N SER A 418 -3.20 5.70 -12.62
CA SER A 418 -4.46 5.72 -11.90
C SER A 418 -5.08 4.32 -11.88
N ALA A 419 -5.66 3.94 -10.74
CA ALA A 419 -6.25 2.63 -10.53
C ALA A 419 -7.35 2.65 -9.46
N THR A 420 -8.30 1.73 -9.58
CA THR A 420 -9.13 1.25 -8.48
C THR A 420 -8.39 0.11 -7.81
N VAL A 421 -8.18 0.20 -6.51
CA VAL A 421 -7.41 -0.79 -5.75
C VAL A 421 -8.32 -1.48 -4.77
N ILE A 422 -8.30 -2.81 -4.74
CA ILE A 422 -9.02 -3.61 -3.74
C ILE A 422 -7.99 -4.40 -2.96
N VAL A 423 -8.01 -4.19 -1.65
CA VAL A 423 -7.23 -4.97 -0.71
C VAL A 423 -8.21 -5.85 0.05
N ALA A 424 -8.21 -7.15 -0.25
CA ALA A 424 -9.05 -8.13 0.42
C ALA A 424 -8.16 -9.12 1.20
N ASP A 425 -8.36 -9.20 2.50
CA ASP A 425 -7.46 -9.92 3.40
C ASP A 425 -8.23 -10.71 4.47
N GLY A 426 -7.52 -11.46 5.31
CA GLY A 426 -8.09 -12.06 6.51
C GLY A 426 -8.52 -10.98 7.51
N TYR A 427 -7.54 -10.24 8.03
CA TYR A 427 -7.73 -9.09 8.90
C TYR A 427 -6.46 -8.26 8.90
N GLY A 428 -6.56 -6.94 8.77
CA GLY A 428 -5.43 -6.03 8.94
C GLY A 428 -5.66 -5.06 10.09
N SER A 429 -4.81 -4.03 10.18
CA SER A 429 -4.85 -3.05 11.27
C SER A 429 -6.13 -2.17 11.32
N CYS A 430 -6.96 -2.17 10.27
CA CYS A 430 -8.14 -1.30 10.16
C CYS A 430 -9.44 -1.99 9.70
N CYS A 431 -9.36 -3.04 8.88
CA CYS A 431 -10.53 -3.73 8.31
C CYS A 431 -10.13 -5.12 7.77
N GLY A 432 -11.08 -5.89 7.24
CA GLY A 432 -10.80 -7.13 6.48
C GLY A 432 -10.72 -6.90 4.98
N THR A 433 -11.38 -5.87 4.47
CA THR A 433 -11.28 -5.48 3.05
C THR A 433 -11.43 -3.97 2.92
N ALA A 434 -10.70 -3.36 1.99
CA ALA A 434 -10.82 -1.94 1.67
C ALA A 434 -10.64 -1.68 0.18
N ALA A 435 -11.43 -0.74 -0.35
CA ALA A 435 -11.24 -0.19 -1.67
C ALA A 435 -10.56 1.19 -1.62
N TYR A 436 -9.73 1.48 -2.61
CA TYR A 436 -9.05 2.77 -2.76
C TYR A 436 -9.17 3.26 -4.20
N ARG A 437 -9.18 4.58 -4.35
CA ARG A 437 -8.80 5.27 -5.58
C ARG A 437 -7.30 5.60 -5.51
N TYR A 438 -6.57 5.31 -6.57
CA TYR A 438 -5.22 5.78 -6.79
C TYR A 438 -5.16 6.69 -8.03
N ASP A 439 -4.57 7.87 -7.90
CA ASP A 439 -4.38 8.86 -8.98
C ASP A 439 -3.05 9.64 -8.83
N GLY A 440 -2.05 9.00 -8.22
CA GLY A 440 -0.82 9.63 -7.73
C GLY A 440 -0.80 9.75 -6.20
N SER A 441 -1.97 9.66 -5.57
CA SER A 441 -2.19 9.54 -4.13
C SER A 441 -3.28 8.49 -3.85
N PHE A 442 -3.42 8.03 -2.60
CA PHE A 442 -4.47 7.09 -2.21
C PHE A 442 -5.63 7.79 -1.51
N LEU A 443 -6.86 7.55 -1.99
CA LEU A 443 -8.12 7.89 -1.31
C LEU A 443 -8.83 6.59 -0.96
N ARG A 444 -9.06 6.31 0.33
CA ARG A 444 -9.88 5.16 0.76
C ARG A 444 -11.36 5.45 0.55
N LEU A 445 -12.10 4.46 0.06
CA LEU A 445 -13.56 4.52 -0.08
C LEU A 445 -14.18 3.96 1.19
N GLU A 446 -14.48 4.82 2.16
CA GLU A 446 -14.97 4.41 3.49
C GLU A 446 -16.26 3.57 3.41
N ASP A 447 -17.15 3.87 2.46
CA ASP A 447 -18.39 3.12 2.20
C ASP A 447 -18.16 1.71 1.64
N LEU A 448 -16.95 1.44 1.15
CA LEU A 448 -16.51 0.14 0.63
C LEU A 448 -15.39 -0.46 1.48
N THR A 449 -15.34 -0.09 2.76
CA THR A 449 -14.56 -0.81 3.77
C THR A 449 -15.43 -1.87 4.40
N ASP A 450 -14.89 -3.09 4.49
CA ASP A 450 -15.60 -4.24 5.01
C ASP A 450 -15.02 -4.68 6.36
N SER A 451 -15.89 -4.78 7.35
CA SER A 451 -15.60 -5.37 8.66
C SER A 451 -16.09 -6.82 8.77
N THR A 452 -16.76 -7.37 7.73
CA THR A 452 -17.36 -8.71 7.74
C THR A 452 -16.34 -9.86 7.63
N LEU A 453 -15.08 -9.56 7.33
CA LEU A 453 -13.94 -10.49 7.32
C LEU A 453 -14.08 -11.63 6.31
N LEU A 454 -14.23 -11.25 5.03
CA LEU A 454 -14.36 -12.17 3.90
C LEU A 454 -13.31 -13.29 3.91
N GLY A 455 -12.04 -12.97 4.21
CA GLY A 455 -10.97 -13.96 4.29
C GLY A 455 -11.18 -14.99 5.41
N TRP A 456 -11.61 -14.57 6.60
CA TRP A 456 -11.93 -15.50 7.71
C TRP A 456 -13.17 -16.34 7.44
N ARG A 457 -14.18 -15.76 6.79
CA ARG A 457 -15.40 -16.47 6.35
C ARG A 457 -15.06 -17.57 5.34
N HIS A 458 -14.20 -17.27 4.37
CA HIS A 458 -13.65 -18.26 3.43
C HIS A 458 -12.89 -19.37 4.15
N LEU A 459 -11.99 -19.00 5.06
CA LEU A 459 -11.13 -19.93 5.79
C LEU A 459 -11.92 -20.93 6.67
N ALA A 460 -13.09 -20.54 7.16
CA ALA A 460 -13.93 -21.37 8.05
C ALA A 460 -14.28 -22.75 7.44
N PHE A 461 -14.39 -22.84 6.11
CA PHE A 461 -14.67 -24.10 5.42
C PHE A 461 -13.52 -25.10 5.50
N GLY A 462 -12.29 -24.63 5.74
CA GLY A 462 -11.15 -25.52 5.93
C GLY A 462 -11.18 -26.32 7.23
N ALA A 463 -11.99 -25.90 8.20
CA ALA A 463 -12.15 -26.60 9.48
C ALA A 463 -13.28 -27.65 9.48
N MET A 464 -14.03 -27.76 8.37
CA MET A 464 -15.20 -28.65 8.31
C MET A 464 -14.84 -30.11 8.04
N ALA A 465 -13.66 -30.37 7.45
CA ALA A 465 -13.16 -31.71 7.16
C ALA A 465 -11.75 -31.88 7.72
N ARG A 466 -11.57 -32.92 8.55
CA ARG A 466 -10.30 -33.20 9.24
C ARG A 466 -9.15 -33.44 8.26
N GLU A 467 -9.46 -33.99 7.09
CA GLU A 467 -8.52 -34.28 6.02
C GLU A 467 -7.91 -33.01 5.40
N ILE A 468 -8.59 -31.87 5.50
CA ILE A 468 -8.08 -30.57 5.07
C ILE A 468 -7.15 -29.99 6.14
N ASP A 469 -7.53 -30.11 7.41
CA ASP A 469 -6.73 -29.67 8.56
C ASP A 469 -5.52 -30.59 8.84
N LYS A 470 -5.50 -31.78 8.24
CA LYS A 470 -4.41 -32.76 8.36
C LYS A 470 -3.08 -32.15 7.90
N ASP A 471 -2.03 -32.38 8.70
CA ASP A 471 -0.66 -31.91 8.44
C ASP A 471 -0.53 -30.38 8.28
N ARG A 472 -1.49 -29.62 8.85
CA ARG A 472 -1.46 -28.17 8.87
C ARG A 472 -0.29 -27.66 9.70
N THR A 473 0.53 -26.81 9.09
CA THR A 473 1.60 -26.07 9.76
C THR A 473 1.12 -24.74 10.31
N HIS A 474 0.17 -24.10 9.61
CA HIS A 474 -0.42 -22.83 10.03
C HIS A 474 -1.87 -22.71 9.53
N VAL A 475 -2.72 -21.92 10.20
CA VAL A 475 -4.14 -21.75 9.84
C VAL A 475 -4.33 -21.30 8.37
N LEU A 476 -3.38 -20.52 7.85
CA LEU A 476 -3.39 -19.99 6.49
C LEU A 476 -3.27 -21.08 5.40
N ASP A 477 -2.78 -22.28 5.75
CA ASP A 477 -2.69 -23.42 4.82
C ASP A 477 -4.05 -23.83 4.27
N LEU A 478 -5.11 -23.63 5.07
CA LEU A 478 -6.47 -24.10 4.77
C LEU A 478 -7.02 -23.46 3.50
N SER A 479 -6.79 -22.15 3.31
CA SER A 479 -7.31 -21.35 2.18
C SER A 479 -6.95 -21.97 0.82
N GLY A 480 -5.68 -22.35 0.66
CA GLY A 480 -5.17 -22.96 -0.57
C GLY A 480 -5.63 -24.39 -0.77
N LYS A 481 -5.95 -25.13 0.31
CA LYS A 481 -6.48 -26.50 0.23
C LYS A 481 -7.96 -26.50 -0.16
N ILE A 482 -8.80 -25.67 0.47
CA ILE A 482 -10.23 -25.54 0.12
C ILE A 482 -10.42 -24.97 -1.29
N MET A 483 -9.59 -24.01 -1.70
CA MET A 483 -9.64 -23.49 -3.06
C MET A 483 -9.32 -24.57 -4.10
N ARG A 484 -8.53 -25.61 -3.77
CA ARG A 484 -8.24 -26.69 -4.72
C ARG A 484 -9.34 -27.75 -4.78
N LEU A 485 -10.02 -28.00 -3.66
CA LEU A 485 -11.11 -28.97 -3.58
C LEU A 485 -12.32 -28.56 -4.44
N ASN A 486 -12.50 -27.25 -4.68
CA ASN A 486 -13.60 -26.71 -5.49
C ASN A 486 -13.75 -27.41 -6.86
N ALA A 487 -12.63 -27.77 -7.49
CA ALA A 487 -12.57 -28.36 -8.82
C ALA A 487 -13.23 -29.75 -8.93
N TYR A 488 -13.56 -30.37 -7.79
CA TYR A 488 -14.16 -31.71 -7.68
C TYR A 488 -15.63 -31.65 -7.24
N GLY A 489 -16.21 -30.45 -7.19
CA GLY A 489 -17.61 -30.22 -6.82
C GLY A 489 -18.34 -29.42 -7.88
N THR A 490 -19.67 -29.49 -7.86
CA THR A 490 -20.55 -28.69 -8.71
C THR A 490 -21.26 -27.63 -7.86
N PRO A 491 -21.06 -26.33 -8.14
CA PRO A 491 -21.78 -25.28 -7.43
C PRO A 491 -23.31 -25.45 -7.56
N ARG A 492 -24.02 -25.46 -6.44
CA ARG A 492 -25.49 -25.52 -6.39
C ARG A 492 -26.04 -24.10 -6.27
N ALA A 493 -26.84 -23.67 -7.25
CA ALA A 493 -27.33 -22.29 -7.34
C ALA A 493 -27.99 -21.81 -6.03
N ALA A 494 -28.88 -22.61 -5.43
CA ALA A 494 -29.55 -22.26 -4.17
C ALA A 494 -28.56 -22.04 -3.00
N TRP A 495 -27.46 -22.80 -2.95
CA TRP A 495 -26.44 -22.64 -1.92
C TRP A 495 -25.58 -21.42 -2.16
N VAL A 496 -25.22 -21.15 -3.43
CA VAL A 496 -24.48 -19.95 -3.81
C VAL A 496 -25.24 -18.69 -3.40
N GLU A 497 -26.55 -18.61 -3.67
CA GLU A 497 -27.37 -17.47 -3.25
C GLU A 497 -27.42 -17.35 -1.72
N ALA A 498 -27.71 -18.45 -1.02
CA ALA A 498 -27.77 -18.44 0.44
C ALA A 498 -26.43 -18.04 1.09
N LEU A 499 -25.30 -18.53 0.58
CA LEU A 499 -23.96 -18.18 1.04
C LEU A 499 -23.63 -16.71 0.74
N THR A 500 -24.05 -16.18 -0.40
CA THR A 500 -23.83 -14.78 -0.75
C THR A 500 -24.61 -13.88 0.21
N GLU A 501 -25.93 -14.04 0.27
CA GLU A 501 -26.83 -13.16 1.02
C GLU A 501 -26.67 -13.26 2.54
N ARG A 502 -26.59 -14.49 3.06
CA ARG A 502 -26.68 -14.73 4.52
C ARG A 502 -25.32 -14.87 5.18
N PHE A 503 -24.30 -15.29 4.43
CA PHE A 503 -22.98 -15.56 4.99
C PHE A 503 -21.94 -14.52 4.60
N PHE A 504 -21.79 -14.16 3.34
CA PHE A 504 -20.80 -13.15 2.92
C PHE A 504 -21.32 -11.72 3.06
N ASP A 505 -22.60 -11.46 2.80
CA ASP A 505 -23.25 -10.16 3.02
C ASP A 505 -23.89 -10.04 4.42
N GLY A 506 -23.95 -11.14 5.18
CA GLY A 506 -24.61 -11.18 6.50
C GLY A 506 -23.89 -10.43 7.62
N ASP A 507 -24.61 -10.14 8.71
CA ASP A 507 -24.16 -9.36 9.88
C ASP A 507 -22.85 -9.91 10.50
N PHE A 508 -21.84 -9.04 10.59
CA PHE A 508 -20.55 -9.35 11.19
C PHE A 508 -20.66 -9.76 12.66
N ASP A 509 -21.56 -9.15 13.43
CA ASP A 509 -21.70 -9.46 14.85
C ASP A 509 -22.22 -10.88 15.08
N ALA A 510 -23.05 -11.39 14.17
CA ALA A 510 -23.45 -12.79 14.14
C ALA A 510 -22.27 -13.73 13.86
N TYR A 511 -21.42 -13.40 12.89
CA TYR A 511 -20.20 -14.16 12.60
C TYR A 511 -19.21 -14.13 13.79
N ARG A 512 -18.99 -12.97 14.41
CA ARG A 512 -18.08 -12.81 15.56
C ARG A 512 -18.50 -13.67 16.76
N ARG A 513 -19.82 -13.76 17.02
CA ARG A 513 -20.36 -14.68 18.05
C ARG A 513 -20.09 -16.14 17.70
N ALA A 514 -20.30 -16.54 16.44
CA ALA A 514 -19.99 -17.89 15.95
C ALA A 514 -18.48 -18.22 15.97
N TRP A 515 -17.62 -17.25 15.67
CA TRP A 515 -16.16 -17.41 15.73
C TRP A 515 -15.64 -17.52 17.17
N ARG A 516 -16.28 -16.88 18.15
CA ARG A 516 -15.95 -17.12 19.56
C ARG A 516 -16.27 -18.55 19.98
N LEU A 517 -17.30 -19.17 19.41
CA LEU A 517 -17.61 -20.59 19.58
C LEU A 517 -16.61 -21.50 18.85
N TRP A 518 -16.01 -21.05 17.74
CA TRP A 518 -14.92 -21.76 17.04
C TRP A 518 -13.70 -22.05 17.94
N ASN A 519 -13.43 -21.20 18.94
CA ASN A 519 -12.35 -21.41 19.92
C ASN A 519 -12.77 -22.19 21.18
N GLY A 520 -14.00 -22.74 21.27
CA GLY A 520 -14.40 -23.47 22.48
C GLY A 520 -15.67 -24.34 22.47
N ALA A 521 -16.51 -24.38 21.43
CA ALA A 521 -17.83 -25.04 21.51
C ALA A 521 -18.47 -25.52 20.19
N GLY A 522 -17.70 -25.64 19.09
CA GLY A 522 -18.23 -26.11 17.80
C GLY A 522 -18.67 -24.97 16.87
N LEU A 523 -18.44 -25.16 15.57
CA LEU A 523 -18.76 -24.20 14.51
C LEU A 523 -20.24 -24.37 14.13
N ALA A 524 -21.07 -23.35 14.23
CA ALA A 524 -22.38 -23.34 13.57
C ALA A 524 -22.43 -22.10 12.67
N LEU A 525 -22.36 -22.30 11.35
CA LEU A 525 -22.50 -21.18 10.40
C LEU A 525 -23.96 -20.70 10.37
N PRO A 526 -24.22 -19.38 10.44
CA PRO A 526 -25.57 -18.83 10.44
C PRO A 526 -26.17 -18.78 9.03
N LEU A 527 -26.12 -19.89 8.29
CA LEU A 527 -26.65 -20.00 6.92
C LEU A 527 -28.19 -19.98 6.86
N GLY A 528 -28.87 -19.86 8.00
CA GLY A 528 -30.32 -19.99 8.09
C GLY A 528 -30.76 -21.43 7.80
N VAL A 529 -30.15 -22.38 8.50
CA VAL A 529 -30.51 -23.81 8.52
C VAL A 529 -31.79 -23.98 9.35
N GLY A 530 -32.93 -23.87 8.68
CA GLY A 530 -34.21 -24.38 9.19
C GLY A 530 -34.31 -25.91 9.03
N PRO A 531 -35.32 -26.56 9.63
CA PRO A 531 -35.52 -28.01 9.57
C PRO A 531 -35.65 -28.60 8.15
N ASP A 532 -35.85 -27.76 7.13
CA ASP A 532 -36.03 -28.18 5.73
C ASP A 532 -34.73 -28.23 4.90
N ALA A 533 -33.56 -27.88 5.47
CA ALA A 533 -32.27 -27.93 4.75
C ALA A 533 -31.08 -28.46 5.61
N PRO A 534 -31.16 -29.70 6.15
CA PRO A 534 -30.13 -30.29 7.03
C PRO A 534 -28.74 -30.49 6.38
N GLU A 535 -28.63 -30.47 5.05
CA GLU A 535 -27.38 -30.72 4.29
C GLU A 535 -26.31 -29.63 4.44
N LEU A 536 -26.65 -28.45 4.98
CA LEU A 536 -25.73 -27.31 5.14
C LEU A 536 -25.16 -27.15 6.56
N ALA A 537 -25.37 -28.14 7.44
CA ALA A 537 -24.80 -28.12 8.80
C ALA A 537 -23.26 -28.11 8.74
N ALA A 538 -22.67 -26.97 9.09
CA ALA A 538 -21.25 -26.70 8.97
C ALA A 538 -20.56 -26.75 10.34
N ASN A 539 -20.32 -27.97 10.84
CA ASN A 539 -19.60 -28.20 12.09
C ASN A 539 -18.12 -28.49 11.82
N ARG A 540 -17.29 -28.38 12.86
CA ARG A 540 -15.89 -28.79 12.78
C ARG A 540 -15.82 -30.31 12.59
N ASP A 541 -14.97 -30.77 11.66
CA ASP A 541 -14.74 -32.20 11.39
C ASP A 541 -16.01 -33.02 11.08
N SER A 542 -17.09 -32.38 10.61
CA SER A 542 -18.37 -33.05 10.32
C SER A 542 -18.52 -33.54 8.90
N HIS A 543 -17.55 -33.24 8.04
CA HIS A 543 -17.57 -33.59 6.62
C HIS A 543 -16.29 -34.35 6.25
N SER A 544 -16.34 -35.03 5.11
CA SER A 544 -15.17 -35.67 4.50
C SER A 544 -14.92 -35.08 3.11
N VAL A 545 -13.66 -34.97 2.72
CA VAL A 545 -13.27 -34.58 1.35
C VAL A 545 -13.71 -35.61 0.30
N ASP A 546 -14.07 -36.81 0.72
CA ASP A 546 -14.58 -37.87 -0.15
C ASP A 546 -16.09 -37.77 -0.41
N ASP A 547 -16.81 -36.93 0.35
CA ASP A 547 -18.24 -36.70 0.17
C ASP A 547 -18.52 -35.72 -0.99
N PRO A 548 -19.22 -36.15 -2.07
CA PRO A 548 -19.62 -35.27 -3.16
C PRO A 548 -20.44 -34.06 -2.72
N VAL A 549 -21.30 -34.22 -1.70
CA VAL A 549 -22.15 -33.13 -1.18
C VAL A 549 -21.28 -32.04 -0.54
N PHE A 550 -20.25 -32.43 0.20
CA PHE A 550 -19.29 -31.47 0.77
C PHE A 550 -18.45 -30.78 -0.32
N ARG A 551 -18.06 -31.49 -1.37
CA ARG A 551 -17.37 -30.88 -2.53
C ARG A 551 -18.23 -29.84 -3.22
N ASP A 552 -19.51 -30.14 -3.46
CA ASP A 552 -20.49 -29.18 -3.99
C ASP A 552 -20.63 -27.95 -3.08
N LEU A 553 -20.58 -28.14 -1.76
CA LEU A 553 -20.66 -27.06 -0.78
C LEU A 553 -19.44 -26.14 -0.85
N VAL A 554 -18.24 -26.72 -0.93
CA VAL A 554 -16.99 -25.96 -1.11
C VAL A 554 -16.99 -25.24 -2.45
N ALA A 555 -17.43 -25.88 -3.53
CA ALA A 555 -17.56 -25.25 -4.85
C ALA A 555 -18.57 -24.08 -4.83
N SER A 556 -19.72 -24.26 -4.17
CA SER A 556 -20.72 -23.20 -3.98
C SER A 556 -20.18 -22.02 -3.16
N MET A 557 -19.38 -22.29 -2.13
CA MET A 557 -18.71 -21.26 -1.33
C MET A 557 -17.68 -20.47 -2.14
N GLN A 558 -16.85 -21.13 -2.96
CA GLN A 558 -15.89 -20.43 -3.81
C GLN A 558 -16.60 -19.52 -4.82
N GLU A 559 -17.69 -20.00 -5.43
CA GLU A 559 -18.49 -19.20 -6.36
C GLU A 559 -19.13 -17.99 -5.65
N ALA A 560 -19.73 -18.18 -4.46
CA ALA A 560 -20.27 -17.08 -3.66
C ALA A 560 -19.20 -16.05 -3.25
N PHE A 561 -18.01 -16.53 -2.86
CA PHE A 561 -16.87 -15.66 -2.57
C PHE A 561 -16.43 -14.86 -3.80
N ALA A 562 -16.30 -15.50 -4.97
CA ALA A 562 -15.95 -14.84 -6.21
C ALA A 562 -17.01 -13.80 -6.64
N ARG A 563 -18.31 -14.09 -6.45
CA ARG A 563 -19.40 -13.13 -6.65
C ARG A 563 -19.24 -11.89 -5.77
N ARG A 564 -18.97 -12.08 -4.48
CA ARG A 564 -18.80 -10.99 -3.52
C ARG A 564 -17.63 -10.08 -3.89
N ILE A 565 -16.47 -10.66 -4.22
CA ILE A 565 -15.30 -9.88 -4.66
C ILE A 565 -15.59 -9.14 -5.97
N ALA A 566 -16.29 -9.77 -6.93
CA ALA A 566 -16.67 -9.13 -8.19
C ALA A 566 -17.68 -7.99 -8.00
N ALA A 567 -18.62 -8.12 -7.07
CA ALA A 567 -19.57 -7.07 -6.72
C ALA A 567 -18.87 -5.87 -6.06
N LEU A 568 -17.96 -6.13 -5.11
CA LEU A 568 -17.12 -5.10 -4.50
C LEU A 568 -16.30 -4.35 -5.56
N ALA A 569 -15.68 -5.08 -6.49
CA ALA A 569 -14.90 -4.48 -7.56
C ALA A 569 -15.72 -3.61 -8.49
N ALA A 570 -16.93 -4.06 -8.85
CA ALA A 570 -17.85 -3.26 -9.64
C ALA A 570 -18.22 -1.96 -8.96
N ALA A 571 -18.60 -2.01 -7.67
CA ALA A 571 -18.95 -0.84 -6.90
C ALA A 571 -17.76 0.12 -6.78
N ALA A 572 -16.56 -0.39 -6.53
CA ALA A 572 -15.35 0.43 -6.45
C ALA A 572 -14.99 1.09 -7.79
N VAL A 573 -15.09 0.36 -8.91
CA VAL A 573 -14.86 0.91 -10.25
C VAL A 573 -15.90 1.98 -10.57
N GLU A 574 -17.17 1.76 -10.25
CA GLU A 574 -18.24 2.75 -10.43
C GLU A 574 -17.97 4.03 -9.62
N ARG A 575 -17.57 3.90 -8.35
CA ARG A 575 -17.27 5.04 -7.46
C ARG A 575 -16.05 5.85 -7.89
N THR A 576 -15.05 5.17 -8.44
CA THR A 576 -13.79 5.81 -8.83
C THR A 576 -13.80 6.33 -10.27
N GLY A 577 -14.63 5.76 -11.14
CA GLY A 577 -14.62 6.00 -12.58
C GLY A 577 -13.37 5.46 -13.29
N ILE A 578 -12.56 4.62 -12.63
CA ILE A 578 -11.30 4.09 -13.17
C ILE A 578 -11.47 2.59 -13.44
N PRO A 579 -11.30 2.11 -14.69
CA PRO A 579 -11.52 0.70 -15.01
C PRO A 579 -10.32 -0.21 -14.68
N ARG A 580 -9.15 0.38 -14.39
CA ARG A 580 -7.93 -0.37 -14.05
C ARG A 580 -8.02 -0.86 -12.62
N LEU A 581 -8.07 -2.17 -12.45
CA LEU A 581 -8.23 -2.85 -11.18
C LEU A 581 -6.88 -3.41 -10.69
N VAL A 582 -6.49 -3.05 -9.48
CA VAL A 582 -5.31 -3.57 -8.79
C VAL A 582 -5.76 -4.35 -7.55
N LEU A 583 -5.33 -5.61 -7.44
CA LEU A 583 -5.72 -6.51 -6.35
C LEU A 583 -4.53 -6.85 -5.46
N ALA A 584 -4.75 -6.76 -4.14
CA ALA A 584 -3.79 -7.13 -3.09
C ALA A 584 -4.50 -7.72 -1.86
N GLY A 585 -3.73 -8.13 -0.85
CA GLY A 585 -4.21 -8.87 0.31
C GLY A 585 -4.35 -10.38 0.03
N GLY A 586 -4.31 -11.21 1.07
CA GLY A 586 -4.23 -12.67 0.92
C GLY A 586 -5.36 -13.28 0.09
N CYS A 587 -6.55 -12.65 0.06
CA CYS A 587 -7.67 -13.09 -0.76
C CYS A 587 -7.44 -12.91 -2.27
N ALA A 588 -6.57 -11.98 -2.68
CA ALA A 588 -6.22 -11.78 -4.09
C ALA A 588 -5.40 -12.95 -4.69
N LEU A 589 -4.97 -13.91 -3.87
CA LEU A 589 -4.42 -15.19 -4.35
C LEU A 589 -5.51 -16.17 -4.85
N ASN A 590 -6.80 -15.82 -4.70
CA ASN A 590 -7.92 -16.60 -5.19
C ASN A 590 -8.08 -16.47 -6.72
N VAL A 591 -7.59 -17.49 -7.43
CA VAL A 591 -7.52 -17.50 -8.89
C VAL A 591 -8.89 -17.55 -9.58
N LEU A 592 -9.94 -18.02 -8.90
CA LEU A 592 -11.30 -18.07 -9.43
C LEU A 592 -11.93 -16.67 -9.41
N ALA A 593 -11.76 -15.95 -8.30
CA ALA A 593 -12.17 -14.55 -8.20
C ALA A 593 -11.42 -13.69 -9.25
N ASN A 594 -10.12 -13.90 -9.40
CA ASN A 594 -9.31 -13.18 -10.38
C ASN A 594 -9.75 -13.45 -11.82
N ALA A 595 -10.02 -14.71 -12.20
CA ALA A 595 -10.50 -15.05 -13.53
C ALA A 595 -11.82 -14.31 -13.87
N ARG A 596 -12.76 -14.29 -12.92
CA ARG A 596 -14.03 -13.57 -13.09
C ARG A 596 -13.85 -12.06 -13.26
N LEU A 597 -12.90 -11.47 -12.54
CA LEU A 597 -12.57 -10.05 -12.68
C LEU A 597 -11.92 -9.76 -14.03
N ILE A 598 -11.03 -10.64 -14.49
CA ILE A 598 -10.40 -10.56 -15.82
C ILE A 598 -11.44 -10.64 -16.93
N ASP A 599 -12.38 -11.59 -16.85
CA ASP A 599 -13.47 -11.72 -17.82
C ASP A 599 -14.36 -10.47 -17.87
N ARG A 600 -14.57 -9.83 -16.72
CA ARG A 600 -15.43 -8.64 -16.60
C ARG A 600 -14.75 -7.34 -17.04
N PHE A 601 -13.48 -7.12 -16.66
CA PHE A 601 -12.79 -5.84 -16.83
C PHE A 601 -11.71 -5.85 -17.93
N GLY A 602 -11.36 -7.03 -18.45
CA GLY A 602 -10.30 -7.21 -19.43
C GLY A 602 -8.94 -7.50 -18.79
N ALA A 603 -8.21 -8.43 -19.39
CA ALA A 603 -6.91 -8.92 -18.91
C ALA A 603 -5.84 -7.83 -18.76
N GLU A 604 -5.83 -6.80 -19.64
CA GLU A 604 -4.88 -5.69 -19.51
C GLU A 604 -5.21 -4.70 -18.37
N ASN A 605 -6.46 -4.69 -17.90
CA ASN A 605 -6.93 -3.76 -16.87
C ASN A 605 -6.82 -4.34 -15.46
N VAL A 606 -6.62 -5.65 -15.31
CA VAL A 606 -6.52 -6.32 -14.00
C VAL A 606 -5.06 -6.67 -13.70
N TYR A 607 -4.53 -6.13 -12.60
CA TYR A 607 -3.23 -6.49 -12.07
C TYR A 607 -3.38 -7.13 -10.69
N VAL A 608 -2.75 -8.28 -10.49
CA VAL A 608 -2.70 -8.99 -9.21
C VAL A 608 -1.24 -9.13 -8.81
N GLN A 609 -0.90 -8.70 -7.60
CA GLN A 609 0.46 -8.80 -7.10
C GLN A 609 0.85 -10.28 -6.86
N PRO A 610 2.01 -10.78 -7.36
CA PRO A 610 2.48 -12.14 -7.08
C PRO A 610 2.61 -12.47 -5.59
N THR A 611 3.11 -11.51 -4.81
CA THR A 611 3.17 -11.51 -3.34
C THR A 611 1.98 -10.77 -2.72
N ALA A 612 0.74 -11.09 -3.12
CA ALA A 612 -0.42 -10.40 -2.57
C ALA A 612 -0.67 -10.67 -1.06
N GLY A 613 -0.08 -11.74 -0.51
CA GLY A 613 -0.12 -12.03 0.94
C GLY A 613 0.82 -11.13 1.75
N ASP A 614 0.87 -11.34 3.07
CA ASP A 614 1.51 -10.42 4.00
C ASP A 614 3.03 -10.28 3.85
N SER A 615 3.71 -11.25 3.23
CA SER A 615 5.12 -11.08 2.86
C SER A 615 5.34 -9.90 1.90
N GLY A 616 4.32 -9.54 1.11
CA GLY A 616 4.33 -8.38 0.21
C GLY A 616 4.20 -7.02 0.91
N LEU A 617 3.81 -6.98 2.19
CA LEU A 617 3.70 -5.73 2.96
C LEU A 617 5.03 -4.97 3.02
N GLY A 618 6.16 -5.70 3.07
CA GLY A 618 7.50 -5.11 3.04
C GLY A 618 7.74 -4.28 1.78
N ILE A 619 7.28 -4.75 0.61
CA ILE A 619 7.39 -4.01 -0.66
C ILE A 619 6.61 -2.69 -0.55
N GLY A 620 5.36 -2.77 -0.11
CA GLY A 620 4.49 -1.60 0.03
C GLY A 620 5.01 -0.57 1.02
N ALA A 621 5.50 -1.03 2.18
CA ALA A 621 6.07 -0.17 3.20
C ALA A 621 7.32 0.56 2.70
N ALA A 622 8.25 -0.17 2.06
CA ALA A 622 9.44 0.43 1.48
C ALA A 622 9.10 1.43 0.37
N ALA A 623 8.19 1.07 -0.54
CA ALA A 623 7.79 1.91 -1.66
C ALA A 623 7.11 3.21 -1.20
N LEU A 624 6.27 3.15 -0.16
CA LEU A 624 5.64 4.35 0.43
C LEU A 624 6.67 5.25 1.12
N ALA A 625 7.59 4.69 1.88
CA ALA A 625 8.67 5.45 2.51
C ALA A 625 9.58 6.08 1.46
N ALA A 626 9.96 5.35 0.41
CA ALA A 626 10.72 5.90 -0.71
C ALA A 626 9.93 7.00 -1.45
N ALA A 627 8.62 6.82 -1.67
CA ALA A 627 7.76 7.83 -2.30
C ALA A 627 7.72 9.11 -1.48
N HIS A 628 7.56 8.97 -0.16
CA HIS A 628 7.57 10.08 0.78
C HIS A 628 8.92 10.82 0.78
N LEU A 629 10.04 10.10 0.91
CA LEU A 629 11.40 10.68 0.93
C LEU A 629 11.78 11.36 -0.39
N SER A 630 11.28 10.86 -1.51
CA SER A 630 11.58 11.41 -2.84
C SER A 630 10.58 12.48 -3.30
N GLY A 631 9.37 12.51 -2.73
CA GLY A 631 8.25 13.30 -3.24
C GLY A 631 7.68 12.76 -4.56
N SER A 632 8.09 11.57 -5.01
CA SER A 632 7.63 10.95 -6.25
C SER A 632 6.43 10.04 -6.00
N PRO A 633 5.36 10.09 -6.82
CA PRO A 633 4.28 9.12 -6.73
C PRO A 633 4.75 7.72 -7.16
N LEU A 634 4.11 6.68 -6.62
CA LEU A 634 4.49 5.27 -6.82
C LEU A 634 4.66 4.87 -8.30
N HIS A 635 3.78 5.34 -9.19
CA HIS A 635 3.83 4.99 -10.62
C HIS A 635 4.96 5.67 -11.41
N ARG A 636 5.66 6.66 -10.81
CA ARG A 636 6.75 7.42 -11.47
C ARG A 636 8.14 6.99 -11.04
N PHE A 637 8.26 5.97 -10.19
CA PHE A 637 9.57 5.41 -9.92
C PHE A 637 10.24 4.94 -11.21
N PRO A 638 11.57 5.12 -11.36
CA PRO A 638 12.30 4.68 -12.55
C PRO A 638 12.13 3.19 -12.85
N GLY A 639 12.47 2.80 -14.09
CA GLY A 639 12.33 1.43 -14.57
C GLY A 639 11.09 1.22 -15.44
N ASP A 640 11.13 0.18 -16.28
CA ASP A 640 9.95 -0.23 -17.04
C ASP A 640 8.98 -1.01 -16.15
N ALA A 641 7.68 -1.00 -16.49
CA ALA A 641 6.68 -1.75 -15.73
C ALA A 641 6.97 -3.26 -15.69
N PRO A 642 7.45 -3.92 -16.77
CA PRO A 642 7.84 -5.32 -16.72
C PRO A 642 8.90 -5.65 -15.64
N ALA A 643 9.93 -4.83 -15.47
CA ALA A 643 10.96 -5.04 -14.45
C ALA A 643 10.38 -4.97 -13.04
N ARG A 644 9.51 -3.99 -12.76
CA ARG A 644 8.84 -3.85 -11.45
C ARG A 644 7.88 -5.01 -11.16
N ARG A 645 7.28 -5.60 -12.20
CA ARG A 645 6.38 -6.77 -12.08
C ARG A 645 7.13 -8.08 -11.89
N SER A 646 8.44 -8.10 -12.09
CA SER A 646 9.22 -9.33 -12.03
C SER A 646 9.11 -10.00 -10.66
N PRO A 647 8.63 -11.25 -10.58
CA PRO A 647 8.61 -11.98 -9.33
C PRO A 647 10.01 -12.49 -8.95
N PHE A 648 11.01 -12.43 -9.84
CA PHE A 648 12.35 -12.94 -9.60
C PHE A 648 13.22 -11.93 -8.84
N ARG A 649 12.72 -11.57 -7.65
CA ARG A 649 13.29 -10.60 -6.72
C ARG A 649 13.53 -11.18 -5.32
N GLY A 650 13.51 -12.51 -5.21
CA GLY A 650 13.86 -13.24 -4.00
C GLY A 650 15.37 -13.44 -3.85
N LEU A 651 15.77 -14.41 -3.02
CA LEU A 651 17.17 -14.74 -2.79
C LEU A 651 17.75 -15.61 -3.91
N SER A 652 19.04 -15.44 -4.17
CA SER A 652 19.80 -16.35 -5.02
C SER A 652 20.00 -17.69 -4.31
N ALA A 653 20.08 -18.77 -5.10
CA ALA A 653 20.29 -20.11 -4.56
C ALA A 653 21.74 -20.27 -4.11
N SER A 654 21.95 -20.97 -2.99
CA SER A 654 23.30 -21.38 -2.60
C SER A 654 23.88 -22.35 -3.64
N PRO A 655 25.14 -22.18 -4.06
CA PRO A 655 25.76 -23.03 -5.06
C PRO A 655 25.97 -24.47 -4.53
N PRO A 656 26.15 -25.45 -5.43
CA PRO A 656 26.59 -26.78 -5.04
C PRO A 656 27.97 -26.73 -4.34
N PRO A 657 28.21 -27.54 -3.30
CA PRO A 657 29.51 -27.64 -2.66
C PRO A 657 30.53 -28.36 -3.56
N ASP A 658 31.80 -28.15 -3.27
CA ASP A 658 32.92 -28.90 -3.87
C ASP A 658 33.82 -29.43 -2.74
N PRO A 659 33.95 -30.76 -2.55
CA PRO A 659 33.35 -31.85 -3.35
C PRO A 659 31.83 -32.03 -3.10
N LEU A 660 31.16 -32.71 -4.04
CA LEU A 660 29.75 -33.09 -3.89
C LEU A 660 29.58 -34.22 -2.86
N PRO A 661 28.39 -34.33 -2.21
CA PRO A 661 28.04 -35.49 -1.42
C PRO A 661 28.14 -36.78 -2.25
N ALA A 662 28.69 -37.86 -1.67
CA ALA A 662 28.93 -39.12 -2.37
C ALA A 662 27.68 -39.75 -3.02
N ALA A 663 26.50 -39.50 -2.46
CA ALA A 663 25.23 -40.01 -2.97
C ALA A 663 24.66 -39.20 -4.17
N ILE A 664 25.39 -38.19 -4.66
CA ILE A 664 24.93 -37.31 -5.74
C ILE A 664 25.95 -37.35 -6.89
N ALA A 665 25.47 -37.76 -8.06
CA ALA A 665 26.17 -37.62 -9.32
C ALA A 665 25.81 -36.30 -10.02
N ALA A 666 26.69 -35.79 -10.88
CA ALA A 666 26.43 -34.57 -11.64
C ALA A 666 26.89 -34.71 -13.09
N ILE A 667 26.04 -34.28 -14.02
CA ILE A 667 26.31 -34.20 -15.46
C ILE A 667 26.43 -32.72 -15.85
N ALA A 668 27.49 -32.35 -16.56
CA ALA A 668 27.65 -30.99 -17.07
C ALA A 668 26.58 -30.71 -18.14
N MET A 669 25.79 -29.65 -17.93
CA MET A 669 24.72 -29.18 -18.80
C MET A 669 24.62 -27.64 -18.72
N PRO A 670 25.57 -26.90 -19.31
CA PRO A 670 25.60 -25.43 -19.27
C PRO A 670 24.31 -24.80 -19.82
N GLU A 671 23.84 -23.68 -19.23
CA GLU A 671 22.59 -23.03 -19.66
C GLU A 671 22.66 -22.46 -21.09
N ASP A 672 23.86 -22.07 -21.53
CA ASP A 672 24.16 -21.52 -22.85
C ASP A 672 24.34 -22.58 -23.94
N ASP A 673 24.45 -23.87 -23.58
CA ASP A 673 24.51 -24.97 -24.52
C ASP A 673 23.11 -25.28 -25.08
N PRO A 674 22.86 -25.16 -26.39
CA PRO A 674 21.58 -25.53 -27.00
C PRO A 674 21.16 -26.99 -26.81
N ALA A 675 22.08 -27.89 -26.45
CA ALA A 675 21.79 -29.29 -26.11
C ALA A 675 21.11 -29.44 -24.74
N THR A 676 21.37 -28.52 -23.80
CA THR A 676 20.81 -28.55 -22.43
C THR A 676 19.29 -28.57 -22.42
N PRO A 677 18.56 -27.60 -23.01
CA PRO A 677 17.10 -27.62 -23.02
C PRO A 677 16.53 -28.85 -23.75
N ARG A 678 17.22 -29.36 -24.78
CA ARG A 678 16.81 -30.56 -25.53
C ARG A 678 16.90 -31.82 -24.69
N GLU A 679 17.99 -32.00 -23.94
CA GLU A 679 18.16 -33.17 -23.07
C GLU A 679 17.22 -33.12 -21.86
N LEU A 680 17.02 -31.94 -21.26
CA LEU A 680 15.99 -31.78 -20.21
C LEU A 680 14.59 -32.09 -20.75
N ALA A 681 14.24 -31.58 -21.94
CA ALA A 681 12.98 -31.88 -22.59
C ALA A 681 12.80 -33.37 -22.91
N ARG A 682 13.86 -34.05 -23.38
CA ARG A 682 13.86 -35.50 -23.64
C ARG A 682 13.57 -36.28 -22.37
N ARG A 683 14.27 -35.98 -21.26
CA ARG A 683 14.03 -36.63 -19.96
C ARG A 683 12.61 -36.41 -19.46
N LEU A 684 12.08 -35.19 -19.57
CA LEU A 684 10.70 -34.86 -19.20
C LEU A 684 9.68 -35.63 -20.07
N ALA A 685 9.95 -35.77 -21.37
CA ALA A 685 9.12 -36.54 -22.29
C ALA A 685 9.16 -38.05 -21.99
N ASP A 686 10.31 -38.56 -21.54
CA ASP A 686 10.49 -39.94 -21.04
C ASP A 686 9.85 -40.17 -19.65
N GLY A 687 9.18 -39.16 -19.08
CA GLY A 687 8.46 -39.24 -17.83
C GLY A 687 9.26 -38.87 -16.59
N ALA A 688 10.46 -38.30 -16.73
CA ALA A 688 11.24 -37.83 -15.58
C ALA A 688 10.55 -36.64 -14.87
N VAL A 689 10.77 -36.55 -13.56
CA VAL A 689 10.40 -35.42 -12.71
C VAL A 689 11.67 -34.70 -12.28
N LEU A 690 11.86 -33.49 -12.79
CA LEU A 690 13.10 -32.74 -12.64
C LEU A 690 12.89 -31.46 -11.82
N GLY A 691 13.73 -31.24 -10.83
CA GLY A 691 13.86 -29.96 -10.16
C GLY A 691 14.61 -28.95 -11.04
N LEU A 692 14.29 -27.67 -10.90
CA LEU A 692 14.92 -26.56 -11.60
C LEU A 692 15.23 -25.45 -10.59
N ILE A 693 16.53 -25.13 -10.46
CA ILE A 693 17.04 -24.02 -9.65
C ILE A 693 17.82 -23.09 -10.58
N ARG A 694 17.30 -21.87 -10.76
CA ARG A 694 17.94 -20.85 -11.59
C ARG A 694 17.79 -19.45 -11.02
N GLY A 695 18.80 -18.63 -11.23
CA GLY A 695 18.84 -17.21 -10.85
C GLY A 695 18.29 -16.91 -9.45
N ARG A 696 17.69 -15.72 -9.34
CA ARG A 696 16.98 -15.28 -8.15
C ARG A 696 15.66 -16.03 -8.01
N GLY A 697 15.34 -16.45 -6.79
CA GLY A 697 14.08 -17.10 -6.47
C GLY A 697 12.88 -16.22 -6.79
N GLU A 698 11.76 -16.85 -7.11
CA GLU A 698 10.49 -16.13 -7.21
C GLU A 698 9.96 -15.76 -5.82
N ILE A 699 9.35 -14.58 -5.71
CA ILE A 699 8.67 -14.11 -4.50
C ILE A 699 7.22 -14.59 -4.47
N GLY A 700 6.72 -14.85 -3.27
CA GLY A 700 5.34 -15.26 -3.02
C GLY A 700 5.15 -16.78 -3.07
N PRO A 701 3.88 -17.24 -3.14
CA PRO A 701 3.55 -18.64 -2.86
C PRO A 701 3.59 -19.56 -4.10
N ARG A 702 3.95 -19.04 -5.28
CA ARG A 702 3.94 -19.79 -6.55
C ARG A 702 5.37 -19.94 -7.05
N ALA A 703 5.76 -21.15 -7.44
CA ALA A 703 6.96 -21.33 -8.23
C ALA A 703 6.67 -21.05 -9.71
N LEU A 704 7.56 -20.30 -10.34
CA LEU A 704 7.40 -19.69 -11.65
C LEU A 704 8.59 -20.03 -12.58
N GLY A 705 9.32 -21.11 -12.25
CA GLY A 705 10.43 -21.62 -13.03
C GLY A 705 11.80 -21.33 -12.45
N ALA A 706 11.92 -20.66 -11.29
CA ALA A 706 13.20 -20.43 -10.61
C ALA A 706 13.47 -21.45 -9.50
N ARG A 707 12.46 -21.85 -8.74
CA ARG A 707 12.49 -22.95 -7.76
C ARG A 707 11.32 -23.90 -8.03
N SER A 708 11.41 -24.61 -9.16
CA SER A 708 10.30 -25.39 -9.71
C SER A 708 10.61 -26.88 -9.79
N ILE A 709 9.58 -27.70 -9.74
CA ILE A 709 9.59 -29.09 -10.22
C ILE A 709 8.82 -29.12 -11.53
N LEU A 710 9.46 -29.63 -12.57
CA LEU A 710 8.93 -29.83 -13.90
C LEU A 710 8.64 -31.31 -14.15
N ALA A 711 7.54 -31.58 -14.84
CA ALA A 711 7.17 -32.91 -15.29
C ALA A 711 6.38 -32.84 -16.60
N GLY A 712 6.39 -33.92 -17.38
CA GLY A 712 5.53 -34.05 -18.56
C GLY A 712 4.05 -33.88 -18.22
N GLY A 713 3.30 -33.16 -19.07
CA GLY A 713 1.87 -32.86 -18.85
C GLY A 713 0.89 -33.94 -19.30
N ARG A 714 1.38 -35.12 -19.71
CA ARG A 714 0.56 -36.20 -20.29
C ARG A 714 0.25 -37.28 -19.26
N GLY A 715 -1.00 -37.75 -19.27
CA GLY A 715 -1.46 -38.93 -18.54
C GLY A 715 -1.74 -38.69 -17.05
N ALA A 716 -2.83 -39.29 -16.54
CA ALA A 716 -3.24 -39.17 -15.15
C ALA A 716 -2.21 -39.76 -14.14
N GLU A 717 -1.38 -40.70 -14.59
CA GLU A 717 -0.33 -41.34 -13.79
C GLU A 717 0.71 -40.34 -13.26
N MET A 718 1.06 -39.30 -14.03
CA MET A 718 2.00 -38.28 -13.59
C MET A 718 1.46 -37.49 -12.39
N ARG A 719 0.14 -37.24 -12.35
CA ARG A 719 -0.51 -36.57 -11.21
C ARG A 719 -0.38 -37.39 -9.93
N ALA A 720 -0.63 -38.70 -10.02
CA ALA A 720 -0.47 -39.62 -8.88
C ALA A 720 1.00 -39.68 -8.44
N ARG A 721 1.94 -39.89 -9.38
CA ARG A 721 3.38 -39.92 -9.11
C ARG A 721 3.85 -38.66 -8.37
N LEU A 722 3.46 -37.48 -8.84
CA LEU A 722 3.85 -36.23 -8.21
C LEU A 722 3.24 -36.08 -6.81
N ASN A 723 1.95 -36.35 -6.61
CA ASN A 723 1.32 -36.18 -5.30
C ASN A 723 1.82 -37.22 -4.26
N GLU A 724 1.97 -38.48 -4.66
CA GLU A 724 2.31 -39.58 -3.74
C GLU A 724 3.80 -39.71 -3.47
N ARG A 725 4.63 -39.67 -4.53
CA ARG A 725 6.06 -40.01 -4.41
C ARG A 725 6.96 -38.80 -4.27
N VAL A 726 6.58 -37.64 -4.82
CA VAL A 726 7.43 -36.44 -4.82
C VAL A 726 6.96 -35.45 -3.76
N LYS A 727 5.68 -35.07 -3.81
CA LYS A 727 5.10 -34.05 -2.93
C LYS A 727 4.67 -34.59 -1.58
N MET A 728 4.29 -35.87 -1.53
CA MET A 728 3.77 -36.55 -0.34
C MET A 728 2.65 -35.74 0.31
N ARG A 729 1.59 -35.49 -0.47
CA ARG A 729 0.47 -34.62 -0.12
C ARG A 729 -0.85 -35.16 -0.65
N GLU A 730 -1.92 -34.44 -0.37
CA GLU A 730 -3.30 -34.81 -0.65
C GLU A 730 -3.58 -35.04 -2.15
N TRP A 731 -4.40 -36.05 -2.47
CA TRP A 731 -4.66 -36.50 -3.85
C TRP A 731 -5.38 -35.45 -4.70
N TRP A 732 -6.26 -34.63 -4.09
CA TRP A 732 -7.07 -33.62 -4.77
C TRP A 732 -6.31 -32.31 -5.06
N ARG A 733 -4.99 -32.26 -4.89
CA ARG A 733 -4.21 -31.04 -5.18
C ARG A 733 -3.76 -31.03 -6.64
N PRO A 734 -4.34 -30.16 -7.49
CA PRO A 734 -4.00 -30.08 -8.89
C PRO A 734 -2.63 -29.42 -9.11
N PHE A 735 -2.06 -29.71 -10.27
CA PHE A 735 -0.85 -29.08 -10.78
C PHE A 735 -1.19 -27.98 -11.80
N ALA A 736 -0.24 -27.08 -12.04
CA ALA A 736 -0.42 -25.97 -12.97
C ALA A 736 0.33 -26.28 -14.27
N PRO A 737 -0.29 -26.12 -15.44
CA PRO A 737 0.43 -26.17 -16.70
C PRO A 737 1.27 -24.89 -16.88
N VAL A 738 2.45 -25.04 -17.49
CA VAL A 738 3.27 -23.95 -18.00
C VAL A 738 3.47 -24.08 -19.49
N LEU A 739 3.34 -22.97 -20.21
CA LEU A 739 3.46 -22.91 -21.68
C LEU A 739 3.91 -21.52 -22.16
N ARG A 740 4.28 -21.44 -23.43
CA ARG A 740 4.66 -20.17 -24.08
C ARG A 740 3.41 -19.42 -24.52
N ALA A 741 3.44 -18.08 -24.49
CA ALA A 741 2.31 -17.26 -24.92
C ALA A 741 1.74 -17.60 -26.32
N PRO A 742 2.55 -17.89 -27.35
CA PRO A 742 2.03 -18.27 -28.67
C PRO A 742 1.22 -19.58 -28.67
N ASP A 743 1.45 -20.47 -27.70
CA ASP A 743 0.78 -21.76 -27.62
C ASP A 743 -0.58 -21.67 -26.90
N VAL A 744 -0.87 -20.59 -26.17
CA VAL A 744 -2.05 -20.49 -25.29
C VAL A 744 -3.35 -20.74 -26.04
N ALA A 745 -3.55 -20.06 -27.18
CA ALA A 745 -4.80 -20.15 -27.95
C ALA A 745 -5.08 -21.56 -28.48
N ARG A 746 -4.04 -22.39 -28.64
CA ARG A 746 -4.16 -23.78 -29.09
C ARG A 746 -4.76 -24.69 -28.03
N PHE A 747 -4.47 -24.46 -26.75
CA PHE A 747 -4.85 -25.35 -25.64
C PHE A 747 -5.95 -24.78 -24.75
N PHE A 748 -6.06 -23.45 -24.68
CA PHE A 748 -6.94 -22.75 -23.74
C PHE A 748 -7.86 -21.77 -24.47
N ALA A 749 -9.03 -21.55 -23.87
CA ALA A 749 -9.91 -20.42 -24.15
C ALA A 749 -9.69 -19.32 -23.09
N GLY A 750 -9.72 -18.06 -23.54
CA GLY A 750 -9.51 -16.87 -22.71
C GLY A 750 -8.21 -16.13 -23.00
N THR A 751 -8.09 -14.94 -22.44
CA THR A 751 -6.90 -14.07 -22.59
C THR A 751 -6.08 -14.11 -21.30
N PRO A 752 -4.82 -14.60 -21.33
CA PRO A 752 -4.07 -14.91 -20.11
C PRO A 752 -3.77 -13.67 -19.23
N GLY A 753 -3.46 -12.53 -19.86
CA GLY A 753 -3.05 -11.31 -19.15
C GLY A 753 -1.81 -11.48 -18.25
N PRO A 754 -1.42 -10.42 -17.52
CA PRO A 754 -0.30 -10.48 -16.58
C PRO A 754 -0.52 -11.46 -15.42
N ALA A 755 -1.76 -11.69 -15.01
CA ALA A 755 -2.08 -12.62 -13.92
C ALA A 755 -1.69 -14.08 -14.24
N ALA A 756 -1.76 -14.48 -15.52
CA ALA A 756 -1.31 -15.80 -15.95
C ALA A 756 0.21 -15.97 -15.91
N GLU A 757 1.01 -14.90 -15.97
CA GLU A 757 2.47 -15.00 -15.86
C GLU A 757 2.91 -15.47 -14.46
N ALA A 758 2.09 -15.18 -13.44
CA ALA A 758 2.33 -15.49 -12.02
C ALA A 758 1.43 -16.60 -11.45
N MET A 759 0.71 -17.36 -12.30
CA MET A 759 -0.28 -18.37 -11.87
C MET A 759 -1.36 -17.82 -10.91
N LEU A 760 -1.87 -16.63 -11.20
CA LEU A 760 -2.90 -15.92 -10.43
C LEU A 760 -4.28 -15.93 -11.10
N THR A 761 -4.47 -16.68 -12.19
CA THR A 761 -5.76 -16.87 -12.85
C THR A 761 -5.94 -18.32 -13.32
N VAL A 762 -7.15 -18.67 -13.72
CA VAL A 762 -7.47 -19.93 -14.41
C VAL A 762 -7.92 -19.66 -15.83
N LEU A 763 -7.66 -20.60 -16.74
CA LEU A 763 -8.20 -20.62 -18.10
C LEU A 763 -8.93 -21.93 -18.35
N THR A 764 -9.85 -21.94 -19.31
CA THR A 764 -10.59 -23.14 -19.70
C THR A 764 -9.78 -23.94 -20.72
N VAL A 765 -9.51 -25.21 -20.42
CA VAL A 765 -8.88 -26.15 -21.35
C VAL A 765 -9.88 -26.49 -22.45
N ARG A 766 -9.45 -26.36 -23.71
CA ARG A 766 -10.27 -26.73 -24.87
C ARG A 766 -10.63 -28.22 -24.82
N PRO A 767 -11.88 -28.62 -25.15
CA PRO A 767 -12.35 -29.99 -24.99
C PRO A 767 -11.42 -31.06 -25.57
N GLU A 768 -10.88 -30.83 -26.76
CA GLU A 768 -9.99 -31.73 -27.48
C GLU A 768 -8.61 -31.96 -26.81
N TRP A 769 -8.23 -31.10 -25.86
CA TRP A 769 -6.96 -31.20 -25.13
C TRP A 769 -7.11 -31.67 -23.68
N ARG A 770 -8.34 -31.86 -23.19
CA ARG A 770 -8.59 -32.24 -21.78
C ARG A 770 -7.92 -33.55 -21.39
N GLU A 771 -7.98 -34.55 -22.27
CA GLU A 771 -7.33 -35.86 -22.03
C GLU A 771 -5.80 -35.73 -22.06
N ALA A 772 -5.27 -35.04 -23.08
CA ALA A 772 -3.83 -34.86 -23.25
C ALA A 772 -3.18 -34.04 -22.11
N LEU A 773 -3.95 -33.16 -21.46
CA LEU A 773 -3.54 -32.31 -20.34
C LEU A 773 -4.13 -32.75 -19.00
N ALA A 774 -4.64 -33.98 -18.88
CA ALA A 774 -5.40 -34.44 -17.73
C ALA A 774 -4.66 -34.30 -16.38
N SER A 775 -3.33 -34.33 -16.37
CA SER A 775 -2.53 -34.15 -15.14
C SER A 775 -2.47 -32.70 -14.64
N ALA A 776 -2.80 -31.74 -15.51
CA ALA A 776 -2.79 -30.30 -15.24
C ALA A 776 -4.19 -29.64 -15.43
N CYS A 777 -5.18 -30.40 -15.90
CA CYS A 777 -6.58 -30.00 -16.03
C CYS A 777 -7.39 -30.44 -14.80
N HIS A 778 -8.26 -29.56 -14.33
CA HIS A 778 -9.27 -29.85 -13.31
C HIS A 778 -10.46 -30.61 -13.91
N GLU A 779 -11.31 -31.23 -13.08
CA GLU A 779 -12.49 -31.97 -13.54
C GLU A 779 -13.54 -31.05 -14.18
N ASP A 780 -13.62 -29.80 -13.73
CA ASP A 780 -14.44 -28.74 -14.33
C ASP A 780 -13.92 -28.24 -15.70
N GLY A 781 -12.79 -28.77 -16.18
CA GLY A 781 -12.16 -28.38 -17.45
C GLY A 781 -11.33 -27.10 -17.39
N THR A 782 -11.07 -26.54 -16.21
CA THR A 782 -10.21 -25.38 -16.01
C THR A 782 -8.77 -25.79 -15.67
N ALA A 783 -7.81 -24.87 -15.80
CA ALA A 783 -6.47 -25.04 -15.24
C ALA A 783 -5.92 -23.70 -14.77
N ARG A 784 -5.18 -23.72 -13.66
CA ARG A 784 -4.39 -22.57 -13.19
C ARG A 784 -3.08 -22.49 -13.96
N VAL A 785 -3.00 -21.62 -14.95
CA VAL A 785 -1.89 -21.61 -15.94
C VAL A 785 -0.72 -20.72 -15.51
N GLN A 786 0.49 -21.08 -15.95
CA GLN A 786 1.61 -20.15 -16.07
C GLN A 786 1.92 -19.89 -17.55
N VAL A 787 1.90 -18.63 -17.98
CA VAL A 787 2.28 -18.25 -19.34
C VAL A 787 3.64 -17.57 -19.33
N ILE A 788 4.57 -18.05 -20.15
CA ILE A 788 5.84 -17.35 -20.42
C ILE A 788 5.60 -16.37 -21.56
N PRO A 789 5.64 -15.04 -21.31
CA PRO A 789 5.18 -14.05 -22.30
C PRO A 789 6.11 -13.97 -23.51
N ALA A 790 7.42 -14.11 -23.30
CA ALA A 790 8.44 -14.09 -24.33
C ALA A 790 9.66 -14.90 -23.90
N ARG A 791 10.48 -15.33 -24.86
CA ARG A 791 11.73 -16.06 -24.60
C ARG A 791 12.65 -15.32 -23.63
N ALA A 792 12.74 -13.99 -23.73
CA ALA A 792 13.58 -13.17 -22.85
C ALA A 792 13.18 -13.23 -21.37
N ALA A 793 11.92 -13.53 -21.05
CA ALA A 793 11.46 -13.64 -19.65
C ALA A 793 12.02 -14.88 -18.95
N ASN A 794 12.16 -15.99 -19.68
CA ASN A 794 12.74 -17.23 -19.18
C ASN A 794 13.29 -18.07 -20.35
N PRO A 795 14.54 -17.82 -20.81
CA PRO A 795 15.08 -18.47 -22.01
C PRO A 795 15.15 -19.99 -21.88
N LEU A 796 15.69 -20.49 -20.78
CA LEU A 796 15.82 -21.93 -20.54
C LEU A 796 14.46 -22.65 -20.55
N LEU A 797 13.47 -22.15 -19.80
CA LEU A 797 12.16 -22.80 -19.76
C LEU A 797 11.42 -22.68 -21.09
N TRP A 798 11.57 -21.55 -21.79
CA TRP A 798 11.02 -21.38 -23.14
C TRP A 798 11.57 -22.43 -24.10
N ASP A 799 12.88 -22.66 -24.08
CA ASP A 799 13.55 -23.60 -24.98
C ASP A 799 13.25 -25.05 -24.60
N ILE A 800 13.12 -25.37 -23.30
CA ILE A 800 12.63 -26.67 -22.83
C ILE A 800 11.21 -26.93 -23.35
N LEU A 801 10.30 -25.94 -23.26
CA LEU A 801 8.92 -26.09 -23.75
C LEU A 801 8.86 -26.30 -25.26
N GLU A 802 9.69 -25.56 -26.01
CA GLU A 802 9.80 -25.71 -27.45
C GLU A 802 10.32 -27.11 -27.83
N ALA A 803 11.42 -27.55 -27.22
CA ALA A 803 12.00 -28.87 -27.47
C ALA A 803 11.04 -30.00 -27.05
N HIS A 804 10.36 -29.85 -25.91
CA HIS A 804 9.36 -30.81 -25.45
C HIS A 804 8.17 -30.88 -26.43
N GLY A 805 7.75 -29.74 -26.96
CA GLY A 805 6.73 -29.66 -28.00
C GLY A 805 7.15 -30.35 -29.30
N ALA A 806 8.42 -30.24 -29.69
CA ALA A 806 8.96 -30.93 -30.87
C ALA A 806 8.98 -32.47 -30.69
N ILE A 807 9.24 -32.95 -29.47
CA ILE A 807 9.28 -34.38 -29.14
C ILE A 807 7.87 -34.98 -29.03
N THR A 808 6.96 -34.27 -28.36
CA THR A 808 5.66 -34.83 -27.93
C THR A 808 4.46 -34.30 -28.71
N GLY A 809 4.65 -33.24 -29.51
CA GLY A 809 3.57 -32.47 -30.13
C GLY A 809 2.83 -31.51 -29.17
N VAL A 810 3.19 -31.50 -27.88
CA VAL A 810 2.52 -30.74 -26.81
C VAL A 810 3.54 -29.92 -26.01
N PRO A 811 3.73 -28.61 -26.31
CA PRO A 811 4.67 -27.73 -25.60
C PRO A 811 4.09 -27.25 -24.25
N VAL A 812 3.60 -28.20 -23.44
CA VAL A 812 3.03 -27.96 -22.11
C VAL A 812 3.70 -28.88 -21.11
N LEU A 813 4.16 -28.31 -20.00
CA LEU A 813 4.70 -29.03 -18.86
C LEU A 813 3.88 -28.74 -17.61
N ILE A 814 3.97 -29.60 -16.62
CA ILE A 814 3.59 -29.25 -15.25
C ILE A 814 4.68 -28.39 -14.65
N ASN A 815 4.30 -27.29 -14.01
CA ASN A 815 5.14 -26.57 -13.07
C ASN A 815 4.51 -26.60 -11.67
N THR A 816 5.28 -27.05 -10.68
CA THR A 816 4.91 -27.00 -9.27
C THR A 816 6.07 -26.52 -8.41
N SER A 817 5.77 -26.10 -7.18
CA SER A 817 6.78 -25.60 -6.24
C SER A 817 7.91 -26.60 -6.00
N PHE A 818 9.15 -26.15 -5.79
CA PHE A 818 10.21 -27.07 -5.37
C PHE A 818 10.20 -27.19 -3.84
N ASN A 819 9.27 -28.00 -3.34
CA ASN A 819 9.13 -28.35 -1.91
C ASN A 819 8.38 -29.66 -1.69
N ARG A 820 8.47 -30.20 -0.48
CA ARG A 820 7.59 -31.25 0.06
C ARG A 820 6.37 -30.63 0.74
N GLY A 821 5.30 -31.42 0.95
CA GLY A 821 4.18 -31.02 1.80
C GLY A 821 4.64 -30.48 3.17
N GLY A 822 3.99 -29.42 3.65
CA GLY A 822 4.32 -28.77 4.92
C GLY A 822 5.58 -27.89 4.94
N ARG A 823 6.40 -27.87 3.88
CA ARG A 823 7.62 -27.04 3.82
C ARG A 823 7.46 -25.84 2.88
N PRO A 824 8.18 -24.72 3.11
CA PRO A 824 8.27 -23.61 2.15
C PRO A 824 8.96 -24.06 0.86
N ILE A 825 8.86 -23.27 -0.22
CA ILE A 825 9.69 -23.41 -1.42
C ILE A 825 11.16 -23.33 -0.99
N LEU A 826 11.96 -24.30 -1.41
CA LEU A 826 13.39 -24.35 -1.06
C LEU A 826 14.15 -23.19 -1.72
N ASN A 827 15.29 -22.82 -1.14
CA ASN A 827 16.13 -21.78 -1.71
C ASN A 827 17.42 -22.32 -2.35
N GLY A 828 18.04 -23.40 -1.83
CA GLY A 828 19.40 -23.79 -2.19
C GLY A 828 19.67 -25.27 -2.43
N PHE A 829 20.94 -25.58 -2.76
CA PHE A 829 21.39 -26.93 -3.13
C PHE A 829 21.11 -27.99 -2.05
N ALA A 830 21.40 -27.67 -0.78
CA ALA A 830 21.28 -28.64 0.31
C ALA A 830 19.85 -29.20 0.47
N GLU A 831 18.85 -28.33 0.32
CA GLU A 831 17.44 -28.71 0.40
C GLU A 831 17.00 -29.52 -0.83
N ALA A 832 17.51 -29.19 -2.01
CA ALA A 832 17.24 -29.92 -3.25
C ALA A 832 17.90 -31.31 -3.25
N ALA A 833 19.12 -31.41 -2.73
CA ALA A 833 19.82 -32.66 -2.47
C ALA A 833 19.05 -33.56 -1.50
N ALA A 834 18.55 -33.00 -0.40
CA ALA A 834 17.68 -33.72 0.53
C ALA A 834 16.40 -34.22 -0.16
N MET A 835 15.74 -33.38 -0.97
CA MET A 835 14.56 -33.81 -1.74
C MET A 835 14.90 -34.94 -2.73
N LEU A 836 16.04 -34.85 -3.41
CA LEU A 836 16.49 -35.88 -4.34
C LEU A 836 16.71 -37.22 -3.63
N ALA A 837 17.24 -37.21 -2.40
CA ALA A 837 17.45 -38.42 -1.61
C ALA A 837 16.14 -39.01 -1.05
N GLU A 838 15.24 -38.15 -0.54
CA GLU A 838 14.10 -38.57 0.28
C GLU A 838 12.79 -38.81 -0.49
N THR A 839 12.71 -38.39 -1.75
CA THR A 839 11.46 -38.40 -2.52
C THR A 839 11.61 -39.17 -3.83
N GLY A 840 10.58 -39.23 -4.67
CA GLY A 840 10.60 -39.81 -6.02
C GLY A 840 11.11 -38.87 -7.13
N LEU A 841 11.84 -37.81 -6.78
CA LEU A 841 12.50 -36.89 -7.72
C LEU A 841 13.60 -37.63 -8.51
N ASP A 842 13.66 -37.43 -9.83
CA ASP A 842 14.66 -38.13 -10.67
C ASP A 842 15.98 -37.37 -10.76
N GLY A 843 15.93 -36.05 -10.59
CA GLY A 843 17.11 -35.18 -10.61
C GLY A 843 16.74 -33.72 -10.44
N PHE A 844 17.74 -32.84 -10.39
CA PHE A 844 17.51 -31.40 -10.48
C PHE A 844 18.65 -30.70 -11.21
N TRP A 845 18.31 -29.66 -11.97
CA TRP A 845 19.29 -28.84 -12.67
C TRP A 845 19.58 -27.57 -11.85
N GLN A 846 20.86 -27.27 -11.66
CA GLN A 846 21.35 -26.04 -11.04
C GLN A 846 22.74 -25.68 -11.56
N ALA A 847 22.98 -24.39 -11.83
CA ALA A 847 24.32 -23.85 -12.14
C ALA A 847 25.06 -24.64 -13.26
N GLY A 848 24.35 -24.95 -14.35
CA GLY A 848 24.93 -25.65 -15.49
C GLY A 848 25.21 -27.14 -15.26
N ARG A 849 24.59 -27.76 -14.25
CA ARG A 849 24.77 -29.19 -13.93
C ARG A 849 23.42 -29.84 -13.63
N LEU A 850 23.21 -31.04 -14.14
CA LEU A 850 22.11 -31.91 -13.75
C LEU A 850 22.60 -32.87 -12.67
N PHE A 851 21.99 -32.79 -11.50
CA PHE A 851 22.27 -33.63 -10.35
C PHE A 851 21.30 -34.82 -10.33
N LEU A 852 21.85 -36.02 -10.14
CA LEU A 852 21.15 -37.29 -10.11
C LEU A 852 21.53 -38.06 -8.84
N ARG A 853 20.72 -39.03 -8.45
CA ARG A 853 21.15 -39.99 -7.42
C ARG A 853 22.38 -40.74 -7.95
N GLY A 854 23.43 -40.83 -7.14
CA GLY A 854 24.58 -41.65 -7.46
C GLY A 854 24.20 -43.13 -7.47
N ASP A 855 24.91 -43.92 -8.28
CA ASP A 855 24.82 -45.38 -8.28
C ASP A 855 25.46 -45.91 -6.98
N GLY A 856 24.71 -45.85 -5.88
CA GLY A 856 25.22 -46.12 -4.54
C GLY A 856 24.13 -46.17 -3.48
N ALA A 857 23.22 -47.13 -3.62
CA ALA A 857 22.48 -47.78 -2.53
C ALA A 857 22.19 -49.22 -2.92
#